data_AF-A0A149QS39-F1
#
_entry.id   AF-A0A149QS39-F1
#
_cell.length_a   1.000
_cell.length_b   1.000
_cell.length_c   1.000
_cell.angle_alpha   90.00
_cell.angle_beta   90.00
_cell.angle_gamma   90.00
#
_symmetry.space_group_name_H-M   'P 1'
#
loop_
_entity.id
_entity.type
_entity.pdbx_description
1 polymer ?
#
loop_
_entity_poly.entity_id
_entity_poly.type
_entity_poly.pdbx_seq_one_letter_code
_entity_poly.pdbx_strand_id
1 'polypeptide(L)'
;MSNQHSKAENMALNWKQHQASVRVYEFQTDRRYLAIAERVGSPSSTVTLFDLSRGLPAMWTGQMEIMDPHAGPATGRLSALMSTTPAPLGDVLRVLGADGTGSIIAHRSVEDFLEKVQDPKTRARIPVQGLIDIEQKRLSAAGLDSIRNLLDPDAINALKLCPDASFRAYAHYADKGPKREDRLQAAASYPLLAEFMVNRISVRRAIDARKPIGPLLQQAFGGISKGTLKRVAGLQWPSRGLSAERVMHALSTIPPDWVPTDRENWEAFCDVAASVGSTLTDTTGNSPQTLYAGCQGKWVDYRARLARATSDTRPPEGSTEEDLAYINANVDHKALEKASSIKAEGMIDAMVDRLDKLAPHLTKDDVRDWLVRLYAPPADQGSLVTACRNVADTLRVFSEKVTIPVAAYKSEKTDAMMSAAIDEAAMKASSSILFEGQSAVNILSTSRHVHSQMPTLLEAGPDLLAELENEEERNEQERLAEQSLLLQQLGVACQAEWAPITEVTQAPNGMYIVPLCATSLLKEEGKRLSHCVGGYTSACKSRGHHIVSVRDSGGNSLSTAEIAPIQAGSTELKVIQHRAKSNGRPGALSDGAFNWWKTQVSVAAIPLNYEGVQEYLSNLGQSISFVRKVCGYDWQDQESLKRALYPWGRYVPKKYRSMNIDRFADTPEVMKVVRTLHPGYDRMMRRRAEEEAEMERPAMSM
;
A
#
# COMPACT_ATOMS: atom_id res chain seq x y z
N MET A 1 -20.68 3.53 -1.02
CA MET A 1 -21.53 4.09 -2.09
C MET A 1 -22.79 4.75 -1.56
N SER A 2 -23.64 4.08 -0.76
CA SER A 2 -24.95 4.63 -0.28
C SER A 2 -24.94 6.06 0.32
N ASN A 3 -23.92 6.51 1.07
CA ASN A 3 -23.94 7.85 1.70
C ASN A 3 -23.33 8.98 0.83
N GLN A 4 -22.45 8.64 -0.12
CA GLN A 4 -22.00 9.57 -1.15
C GLN A 4 -23.02 9.66 -2.29
N HIS A 5 -23.67 8.53 -2.60
CA HIS A 5 -24.85 8.47 -3.45
C HIS A 5 -25.99 9.27 -2.85
N SER A 6 -26.29 9.13 -1.55
CA SER A 6 -27.27 9.96 -0.85
C SER A 6 -26.90 11.45 -0.86
N LYS A 7 -25.61 11.82 -0.82
CA LYS A 7 -25.17 13.22 -0.95
C LYS A 7 -25.35 13.75 -2.36
N ALA A 8 -24.93 13.00 -3.37
CA ALA A 8 -25.11 13.32 -4.78
C ALA A 8 -26.61 13.37 -5.15
N GLU A 9 -27.41 12.44 -4.64
CA GLU A 9 -28.86 12.38 -4.79
C GLU A 9 -29.57 13.49 -4.04
N ASN A 10 -29.17 13.86 -2.82
CA ASN A 10 -29.72 15.02 -2.10
C ASN A 10 -29.34 16.34 -2.77
N MET A 11 -28.12 16.47 -3.30
CA MET A 11 -27.71 17.62 -4.12
C MET A 11 -28.47 17.67 -5.45
N ALA A 12 -28.68 16.51 -6.10
CA ALA A 12 -29.51 16.40 -7.29
C ALA A 12 -31.01 16.64 -7.00
N LEU A 13 -31.51 16.28 -5.81
CA LEU A 13 -32.89 16.56 -5.36
C LEU A 13 -33.10 18.06 -5.15
N ASN A 14 -32.15 18.74 -4.49
CA ASN A 14 -32.15 20.20 -4.35
C ASN A 14 -32.10 20.91 -5.71
N TRP A 15 -31.41 20.35 -6.70
CA TRP A 15 -31.43 20.86 -8.08
C TRP A 15 -32.69 20.52 -8.86
N LYS A 16 -33.29 19.33 -8.64
CA LYS A 16 -34.57 18.93 -9.25
C LYS A 16 -35.73 19.81 -8.80
N GLN A 17 -35.66 20.42 -7.62
CA GLN A 17 -36.62 21.44 -7.17
C GLN A 17 -36.63 22.69 -8.08
N HIS A 18 -35.69 22.84 -9.02
CA HIS A 18 -35.66 23.92 -10.03
C HIS A 18 -36.02 23.45 -11.46
N GLN A 19 -36.96 22.50 -11.60
CA GLN A 19 -37.61 22.08 -12.84
C GLN A 19 -36.67 21.54 -13.96
N ALA A 20 -35.61 20.81 -13.63
CA ALA A 20 -34.86 20.08 -14.65
C ALA A 20 -34.40 18.70 -14.21
N SER A 21 -34.34 17.79 -15.17
CA SER A 21 -33.76 16.45 -15.02
C SER A 21 -32.24 16.60 -14.87
N VAL A 22 -31.64 16.02 -13.83
CA VAL A 22 -30.19 16.02 -13.60
C VAL A 22 -29.71 14.58 -13.53
N ARG A 23 -28.65 14.24 -14.28
CA ARG A 23 -27.88 13.01 -14.12
C ARG A 23 -26.60 13.32 -13.36
N VAL A 24 -26.30 12.54 -12.33
CA VAL A 24 -25.02 12.64 -11.63
C VAL A 24 -24.22 11.39 -11.93
N TYR A 25 -22.96 11.59 -12.31
CA TYR A 25 -21.97 10.56 -12.55
C TYR A 25 -20.93 10.65 -11.43
N GLU A 26 -20.63 9.57 -10.74
CA GLU A 26 -19.61 9.52 -9.68
C GLU A 26 -18.39 8.74 -10.18
N PHE A 27 -17.19 9.16 -9.76
CA PHE A 27 -15.92 8.57 -10.19
C PHE A 27 -15.01 8.37 -9.00
N GLN A 28 -14.23 7.28 -9.01
CA GLN A 28 -13.10 7.08 -8.13
C GLN A 28 -11.86 6.93 -9.00
N THR A 29 -10.93 7.89 -8.93
CA THR A 29 -9.57 7.71 -9.46
C THR A 29 -8.72 7.01 -8.39
N ASP A 30 -7.52 6.53 -8.76
CA ASP A 30 -6.57 5.91 -7.84
C ASP A 30 -6.27 6.75 -6.58
N ARG A 31 -6.60 8.05 -6.60
CA ARG A 31 -6.31 9.01 -5.53
C ARG A 31 -7.52 9.78 -4.98
N ARG A 32 -8.66 9.87 -5.67
CA ARG A 32 -9.79 10.77 -5.29
C ARG A 32 -11.17 10.29 -5.74
N TYR A 33 -12.21 10.88 -5.15
CA TYR A 33 -13.60 10.75 -5.59
C TYR A 33 -14.05 12.03 -6.31
N LEU A 34 -14.59 11.93 -7.51
CA LEU A 34 -15.14 13.04 -8.29
C LEU A 34 -16.62 12.79 -8.58
N ALA A 35 -17.43 13.83 -8.80
CA ALA A 35 -18.76 13.69 -9.38
C ALA A 35 -19.01 14.73 -10.47
N ILE A 36 -19.82 14.38 -11.46
CA ILE A 36 -20.26 15.25 -12.56
C ILE A 36 -21.76 15.30 -12.58
N ALA A 37 -22.36 16.48 -12.42
CA ALA A 37 -23.79 16.66 -12.63
C ALA A 37 -24.07 17.27 -14.01
N GLU A 38 -24.92 16.59 -14.80
CA GLU A 38 -25.37 16.97 -16.14
C GLU A 38 -26.86 17.31 -16.09
N ARG A 39 -27.24 18.50 -16.57
CA ARG A 39 -28.65 18.89 -16.74
C ARG A 39 -29.19 18.36 -18.09
N VAL A 40 -30.20 17.49 -18.05
CA VAL A 40 -30.84 16.84 -19.20
C VAL A 40 -32.15 17.54 -19.55
N GLY A 41 -32.34 17.90 -20.83
CA GLY A 41 -33.59 18.48 -21.34
C GLY A 41 -33.63 20.01 -21.46
N SER A 42 -32.49 20.70 -21.29
CA SER A 42 -32.34 22.13 -21.59
C SER A 42 -31.49 22.31 -22.86
N PRO A 43 -31.72 23.35 -23.70
CA PRO A 43 -30.85 23.67 -24.83
C PRO A 43 -29.42 24.07 -24.42
N SER A 44 -29.19 24.34 -23.12
CA SER A 44 -27.88 24.55 -22.51
C SER A 44 -27.55 23.41 -21.54
N SER A 45 -26.69 22.47 -21.95
CA SER A 45 -26.17 21.45 -21.04
C SER A 45 -25.26 22.10 -20.00
N THR A 46 -25.54 21.96 -18.71
CA THR A 46 -24.61 22.42 -17.64
C THR A 46 -23.90 21.19 -17.09
N VAL A 47 -22.57 21.21 -17.06
CA VAL A 47 -21.73 20.14 -16.49
C VAL A 47 -20.98 20.70 -15.29
N THR A 48 -21.19 20.15 -14.09
CA THR A 48 -20.52 20.60 -12.85
C THR A 48 -19.67 19.49 -12.26
N LEU A 49 -18.38 19.75 -12.05
CA LEU A 49 -17.42 18.82 -11.42
C LEU A 49 -17.33 19.07 -9.90
N PHE A 50 -17.38 17.99 -9.13
CA PHE A 50 -17.24 17.97 -7.67
C PHE A 50 -16.07 17.07 -7.29
N ASP A 51 -15.29 17.43 -6.26
CA ASP A 51 -14.34 16.53 -5.58
C ASP A 51 -14.93 16.14 -4.22
N LEU A 52 -15.32 14.88 -4.07
CA LEU A 52 -16.02 14.38 -2.87
C LEU A 52 -15.05 13.82 -1.81
N SER A 53 -13.74 13.89 -2.04
CA SER A 53 -12.73 13.27 -1.17
C SER A 53 -12.38 14.07 0.09
N ARG A 54 -12.88 15.31 0.23
CA ARG A 54 -12.62 16.17 1.40
C ARG A 54 -13.94 16.43 2.17
N GLY A 55 -14.06 15.85 3.36
CA GLY A 55 -15.24 16.02 4.21
C GLY A 55 -15.27 17.38 4.92
N LEU A 56 -16.10 18.32 4.46
CA LEU A 56 -16.81 19.43 5.15
C LEU A 56 -17.04 20.64 4.19
N PRO A 57 -18.04 21.52 4.44
CA PRO A 57 -18.77 22.21 3.38
C PRO A 57 -18.12 23.56 3.04
N ALA A 58 -17.15 23.56 2.13
CA ALA A 58 -16.92 24.74 1.32
C ALA A 58 -17.79 24.60 0.07
N MET A 59 -18.98 25.21 0.12
CA MET A 59 -19.86 25.34 -1.02
C MET A 59 -19.12 26.13 -2.11
N TRP A 60 -18.64 25.44 -3.15
CA TRP A 60 -18.05 26.10 -4.32
C TRP A 60 -18.82 25.67 -5.56
N THR A 61 -19.80 26.50 -5.92
CA THR A 61 -20.53 26.40 -7.18
C THR A 61 -19.72 27.05 -8.29
N GLY A 62 -19.05 26.22 -9.08
CA GLY A 62 -18.62 26.60 -10.41
C GLY A 62 -19.72 26.30 -11.41
N GLN A 63 -20.64 27.25 -11.65
CA GLN A 63 -21.64 27.10 -12.72
C GLN A 63 -20.96 27.25 -14.09
N MET A 64 -21.06 26.20 -14.92
CA MET A 64 -20.78 26.29 -16.34
C MET A 64 -22.10 26.40 -17.10
N GLU A 65 -22.69 27.59 -17.14
CA GLU A 65 -23.80 27.87 -18.06
C GLU A 65 -23.26 27.89 -19.48
N ILE A 66 -23.65 26.91 -20.31
CA ILE A 66 -23.52 26.99 -21.77
C ILE A 66 -24.63 27.95 -22.25
N MET A 67 -24.49 29.25 -21.98
CA MET A 67 -25.34 30.26 -22.61
C MET A 67 -24.59 30.91 -23.77
N ASP A 68 -25.31 31.04 -24.88
CA ASP A 68 -25.04 31.80 -26.11
C ASP A 68 -23.55 31.99 -26.50
N PRO A 69 -23.07 31.41 -27.62
CA PRO A 69 -21.71 31.60 -28.12
C PRO A 69 -21.31 33.08 -28.40
N HIS A 70 -22.24 34.03 -28.26
CA HIS A 70 -22.00 35.47 -28.45
C HIS A 70 -21.71 36.28 -27.16
N ALA A 71 -21.78 35.68 -25.96
CA ALA A 71 -21.65 36.41 -24.68
C ALA A 71 -20.24 36.32 -24.03
N GLY A 72 -19.27 37.09 -24.54
CA GLY A 72 -17.97 37.36 -23.89
C GLY A 72 -16.96 36.20 -23.84
N PRO A 73 -15.67 36.45 -23.55
CA PRO A 73 -14.61 35.45 -23.74
C PRO A 73 -14.70 34.32 -22.71
N ALA A 74 -15.10 33.13 -23.18
CA ALA A 74 -15.21 31.87 -22.44
C ALA A 74 -13.94 31.48 -21.65
N THR A 75 -12.77 32.01 -22.04
CA THR A 75 -11.48 31.79 -21.40
C THR A 75 -11.41 32.30 -19.95
N GLY A 76 -12.11 33.39 -19.59
CA GLY A 76 -12.12 33.91 -18.22
C GLY A 76 -12.90 33.04 -17.23
N ARG A 77 -13.95 32.35 -17.69
CA ARG A 77 -14.85 31.54 -16.85
C ARG A 77 -14.31 30.13 -16.60
N LEU A 78 -13.69 29.53 -17.62
CA LEU A 78 -12.96 28.27 -17.44
C LEU A 78 -11.81 28.45 -16.43
N SER A 79 -11.12 29.60 -16.47
CA SER A 79 -10.06 29.95 -15.52
C SER A 79 -10.56 30.03 -14.07
N ALA A 80 -11.75 30.58 -13.83
CA ALA A 80 -12.38 30.62 -12.51
C ALA A 80 -12.70 29.22 -11.97
N LEU A 81 -13.37 28.38 -12.79
CA LEU A 81 -13.67 26.97 -12.48
C LEU A 81 -12.40 26.17 -12.14
N MET A 82 -11.37 26.35 -12.96
CA MET A 82 -10.10 25.66 -12.85
C MET A 82 -9.26 26.14 -11.65
N SER A 83 -9.36 27.41 -11.26
CA SER A 83 -8.62 27.95 -10.10
C SER A 83 -9.11 27.42 -8.75
N THR A 84 -10.36 26.96 -8.67
CA THR A 84 -11.01 26.48 -7.44
C THR A 84 -11.07 24.95 -7.34
N THR A 85 -10.74 24.23 -8.42
CA THR A 85 -10.86 22.77 -8.45
C THR A 85 -9.60 22.14 -7.83
N PRO A 86 -9.71 21.38 -6.72
CA PRO A 86 -8.54 20.80 -6.07
C PRO A 86 -7.93 19.63 -6.84
N ALA A 87 -8.63 19.08 -7.84
CA ALA A 87 -8.20 17.92 -8.63
C ALA A 87 -6.99 18.27 -9.54
N PRO A 88 -6.03 17.36 -9.73
CA PRO A 88 -4.98 17.53 -10.73
C PRO A 88 -5.59 17.69 -12.12
N LEU A 89 -5.01 18.56 -12.96
CA LEU A 89 -5.43 18.76 -14.34
C LEU A 89 -5.43 17.43 -15.11
N GLY A 90 -4.44 16.56 -14.87
CA GLY A 90 -4.36 15.26 -15.54
C GLY A 90 -5.59 14.38 -15.31
N ASP A 91 -6.22 14.46 -14.13
CA ASP A 91 -7.47 13.75 -13.84
C ASP A 91 -8.64 14.39 -14.59
N VAL A 92 -8.71 15.73 -14.61
CA VAL A 92 -9.73 16.46 -15.36
C VAL A 92 -9.62 16.17 -16.86
N LEU A 93 -8.41 16.18 -17.43
CA LEU A 93 -8.18 15.88 -18.84
C LEU A 93 -8.60 14.44 -19.19
N ARG A 94 -8.29 13.47 -18.33
CA ARG A 94 -8.73 12.08 -18.51
C ARG A 94 -10.25 11.92 -18.41
N VAL A 95 -10.89 12.61 -17.46
CA VAL A 95 -12.36 12.65 -17.36
C VAL A 95 -12.97 13.21 -18.65
N LEU A 96 -12.38 14.26 -19.22
CA LEU A 96 -12.81 14.85 -20.49
C LEU A 96 -12.38 14.05 -21.73
N GLY A 97 -11.54 13.02 -21.57
CA GLY A 97 -10.87 12.30 -22.67
C GLY A 97 -9.95 13.19 -23.51
N ALA A 98 -9.55 14.34 -22.98
CA ALA A 98 -8.79 15.39 -23.65
C ALA A 98 -7.34 15.00 -23.92
N ASP A 99 -6.78 14.08 -23.15
CA ASP A 99 -5.43 13.53 -23.28
C ASP A 99 -5.29 12.44 -24.36
N GLY A 100 -6.41 12.04 -24.97
CA GLY A 100 -6.45 11.05 -26.05
C GLY A 100 -6.66 9.61 -25.59
N THR A 101 -6.80 9.34 -24.28
CA THR A 101 -7.08 7.98 -23.78
C THR A 101 -8.56 7.60 -23.80
N GLY A 102 -9.43 8.48 -24.32
CA GLY A 102 -10.88 8.37 -24.14
C GLY A 102 -11.33 8.87 -22.77
N SER A 103 -12.60 9.22 -22.65
CA SER A 103 -13.18 9.72 -21.40
C SER A 103 -13.27 8.60 -20.37
N ILE A 104 -12.72 8.82 -19.17
CA ILE A 104 -12.93 7.90 -18.03
C ILE A 104 -14.42 7.65 -17.78
N ILE A 105 -15.28 8.66 -18.02
CA ILE A 105 -16.73 8.53 -17.90
C ILE A 105 -17.26 7.47 -18.86
N ALA A 106 -16.78 7.47 -20.10
CA ALA A 106 -17.17 6.48 -21.10
C ALA A 106 -16.72 5.07 -20.69
N HIS A 107 -15.47 4.92 -20.29
CA HIS A 107 -14.94 3.64 -19.79
C HIS A 107 -15.78 3.10 -18.62
N ARG A 108 -16.04 3.94 -17.61
CA ARG A 108 -16.77 3.52 -16.41
C ARG A 108 -18.23 3.17 -16.70
N SER A 109 -18.91 3.96 -17.53
CA SER A 109 -20.28 3.65 -17.96
C SER A 109 -20.36 2.29 -18.65
N VAL A 110 -19.33 1.92 -19.43
CA VAL A 110 -19.25 0.60 -20.06
C VAL A 110 -18.92 -0.49 -19.04
N GLU A 111 -18.01 -0.26 -18.10
CA GLU A 111 -17.74 -1.20 -17.00
C GLU A 111 -18.99 -1.49 -16.16
N ASP A 112 -19.70 -0.46 -15.72
CA ASP A 112 -20.93 -0.59 -14.92
C ASP A 112 -22.04 -1.32 -15.70
N PHE A 113 -22.06 -1.18 -17.03
CA PHE A 113 -22.93 -1.97 -17.91
C PHE A 113 -22.48 -3.44 -17.93
N LEU A 114 -21.20 -3.72 -18.12
CA LEU A 114 -20.65 -5.08 -18.17
C LEU A 114 -20.79 -5.82 -16.84
N GLU A 115 -20.70 -5.12 -15.70
CA GLU A 115 -20.94 -5.69 -14.37
C GLU A 115 -22.38 -6.17 -14.19
N LYS A 116 -23.36 -5.58 -14.90
CA LYS A 116 -24.77 -5.99 -14.87
C LYS A 116 -25.08 -7.18 -15.79
N VAL A 117 -24.15 -7.55 -16.67
CA VAL A 117 -24.29 -8.71 -17.56
C VAL A 117 -23.90 -9.97 -16.78
N GLN A 118 -24.91 -10.70 -16.29
CA GLN A 118 -24.70 -11.88 -15.43
C GLN A 118 -24.07 -13.07 -16.16
N ASP A 119 -24.38 -13.27 -17.45
CA ASP A 119 -23.85 -14.40 -18.22
C ASP A 119 -22.42 -14.12 -18.73
N PRO A 120 -21.40 -14.88 -18.30
CA PRO A 120 -20.02 -14.67 -18.73
C PRO A 120 -19.82 -14.86 -20.24
N LYS A 121 -20.57 -15.76 -20.86
CA LYS A 121 -20.47 -16.01 -22.32
C LYS A 121 -20.98 -14.82 -23.12
N THR A 122 -22.08 -14.23 -22.68
CA THR A 122 -22.60 -12.99 -23.25
C THR A 122 -21.62 -11.84 -23.02
N ARG A 123 -21.11 -11.68 -21.79
CA ARG A 123 -20.13 -10.63 -21.46
C ARG A 123 -18.88 -10.70 -22.35
N ALA A 124 -18.36 -11.89 -22.60
CA ALA A 124 -17.19 -12.11 -23.46
C ALA A 124 -17.42 -11.77 -24.95
N ARG A 125 -18.67 -11.74 -25.42
CA ARG A 125 -19.03 -11.41 -26.81
C ARG A 125 -19.27 -9.91 -27.03
N ILE A 126 -19.32 -9.10 -25.97
CA ILE A 126 -19.60 -7.67 -26.07
C ILE A 126 -18.35 -6.94 -26.58
N PRO A 127 -18.44 -6.17 -27.68
CA PRO A 127 -17.32 -5.40 -28.19
C PRO A 127 -17.08 -4.17 -27.29
N VAL A 128 -16.32 -4.35 -26.21
CA VAL A 128 -16.08 -3.33 -25.17
C VAL A 128 -15.63 -2.00 -25.77
N GLN A 129 -14.69 -2.02 -26.72
CA GLN A 129 -14.22 -0.80 -27.39
C GLN A 129 -15.34 -0.10 -28.18
N GLY A 130 -16.20 -0.86 -28.87
CA GLY A 130 -17.32 -0.30 -29.61
C GLY A 130 -18.33 0.40 -28.69
N LEU A 131 -18.56 -0.13 -27.49
CA LEU A 131 -19.39 0.53 -26.49
C LEU A 131 -18.73 1.81 -25.94
N ILE A 132 -17.42 1.79 -25.70
CA ILE A 132 -16.66 2.98 -25.26
C ILE A 132 -16.77 4.08 -26.33
N ASP A 133 -16.61 3.73 -27.61
CA ASP A 133 -16.70 4.70 -28.71
C ASP A 133 -18.12 5.29 -28.84
N ILE A 134 -19.17 4.48 -28.64
CA ILE A 134 -20.57 4.95 -28.61
C ILE A 134 -20.78 5.92 -27.45
N GLU A 135 -20.28 5.56 -26.28
CA GLU A 135 -20.46 6.35 -25.08
C GLU A 135 -19.67 7.67 -25.15
N GLN A 136 -18.47 7.64 -25.74
CA GLN A 136 -17.69 8.83 -26.06
C GLN A 136 -18.48 9.76 -27.01
N LYS A 137 -19.11 9.22 -28.06
CA LYS A 137 -19.97 10.00 -28.97
C LYS A 137 -21.17 10.61 -28.24
N ARG A 138 -21.78 9.87 -27.30
CA ARG A 138 -22.89 10.36 -26.47
C ARG A 138 -22.45 11.55 -25.62
N LEU A 139 -21.29 11.45 -24.97
CA LEU A 139 -20.72 12.54 -24.15
C LEU A 139 -20.33 13.75 -25.01
N SER A 140 -19.72 13.52 -26.18
CA SER A 140 -19.42 14.57 -27.16
C SER A 140 -20.69 15.31 -27.59
N ALA A 141 -21.77 14.60 -27.91
CA ALA A 141 -23.07 15.18 -28.24
C ALA A 141 -23.71 15.95 -27.06
N ALA A 142 -23.38 15.58 -25.82
CA ALA A 142 -23.82 16.28 -24.62
C ALA A 142 -23.03 17.58 -24.33
N GLY A 143 -22.08 17.96 -25.20
CA GLY A 143 -21.31 19.21 -25.10
C GLY A 143 -19.88 19.03 -24.56
N LEU A 144 -19.41 17.80 -24.37
CA LEU A 144 -18.04 17.55 -23.93
C LEU A 144 -17.00 18.10 -24.92
N ASP A 145 -17.29 18.03 -26.22
CA ASP A 145 -16.42 18.57 -27.27
C ASP A 145 -16.32 20.10 -27.19
N SER A 146 -17.40 20.79 -26.82
CA SER A 146 -17.36 22.25 -26.62
C SER A 146 -16.39 22.62 -25.50
N ILE A 147 -16.39 21.87 -24.39
CA ILE A 147 -15.44 22.06 -23.29
C ILE A 147 -14.01 21.76 -23.75
N ARG A 148 -13.82 20.65 -24.47
CA ARG A 148 -12.52 20.25 -25.00
C ARG A 148 -11.93 21.30 -25.95
N ASN A 149 -12.78 21.90 -26.79
CA ASN A 149 -12.39 22.94 -27.75
C ASN A 149 -12.04 24.28 -27.08
N LEU A 150 -12.46 24.51 -25.83
CA LEU A 150 -12.02 25.66 -25.05
C LEU A 150 -10.61 25.49 -24.48
N LEU A 151 -10.09 24.26 -24.44
CA LEU A 151 -8.76 24.00 -23.92
C LEU A 151 -7.70 24.24 -25.00
N ASP A 152 -6.66 24.99 -24.64
CA ASP A 152 -5.46 25.14 -25.45
C ASP A 152 -4.79 23.77 -25.71
N PRO A 153 -4.76 23.30 -26.96
CA PRO A 153 -4.24 21.96 -27.29
C PRO A 153 -2.73 21.86 -27.09
N ASP A 154 -1.98 22.94 -27.27
CA ASP A 154 -0.53 22.95 -27.09
C ASP A 154 -0.17 22.83 -25.60
N ALA A 155 -0.93 23.51 -24.73
CA ALA A 155 -0.78 23.40 -23.28
C ALA A 155 -1.14 21.99 -22.77
N ILE A 156 -2.19 21.37 -23.30
CA ILE A 156 -2.53 19.97 -23.00
C ILE A 156 -1.38 19.06 -23.44
N ASN A 157 -0.90 19.21 -24.67
CA ASN A 157 0.17 18.39 -25.20
C ASN A 157 1.48 18.56 -24.41
N ALA A 158 1.78 19.77 -23.93
CA ALA A 158 2.93 20.04 -23.07
C ALA A 158 2.84 19.33 -21.71
N LEU A 159 1.63 19.10 -21.18
CA LEU A 159 1.40 18.52 -19.85
C LEU A 159 0.95 17.06 -19.86
N LYS A 160 0.73 16.45 -21.03
CA LYS A 160 0.14 15.10 -21.16
C LYS A 160 0.90 13.99 -20.40
N LEU A 161 2.20 14.18 -20.12
CA LEU A 161 3.02 13.21 -19.38
C LEU A 161 3.20 13.57 -17.89
N CYS A 162 2.60 14.68 -17.44
CA CYS A 162 2.60 15.13 -16.06
C CYS A 162 1.23 14.80 -15.44
N PRO A 163 1.02 13.58 -14.91
CA PRO A 163 -0.31 13.17 -14.40
C PRO A 163 -0.80 14.07 -13.26
N ASP A 164 0.12 14.65 -12.49
CA ASP A 164 -0.17 15.53 -11.37
C ASP A 164 -0.20 17.03 -11.76
N ALA A 165 -0.20 17.34 -13.07
CA ALA A 165 -0.15 18.71 -13.58
C ALA A 165 -1.17 19.63 -12.89
N SER A 166 -0.68 20.75 -12.36
CA SER A 166 -1.56 21.79 -11.80
C SER A 166 -2.16 22.69 -12.89
N PHE A 167 -3.31 23.32 -12.58
CA PHE A 167 -3.88 24.37 -13.43
C PHE A 167 -2.95 25.58 -13.61
N ARG A 168 -2.07 25.83 -12.64
CA ARG A 168 -1.01 26.82 -12.78
C ARG A 168 -0.06 26.47 -13.92
N ALA A 169 0.31 25.19 -14.05
CA ALA A 169 1.12 24.71 -15.16
C ALA A 169 0.37 24.85 -16.49
N TYR A 170 -0.93 24.54 -16.51
CA TYR A 170 -1.77 24.77 -17.69
C TYR A 170 -1.77 26.23 -18.12
N ALA A 171 -2.11 27.14 -17.21
CA ALA A 171 -2.16 28.57 -17.49
C ALA A 171 -0.80 29.10 -17.98
N HIS A 172 0.30 28.56 -17.46
CA HIS A 172 1.65 28.93 -17.90
C HIS A 172 1.92 28.61 -19.38
N TYR A 173 1.43 27.47 -19.88
CA TYR A 173 1.60 27.05 -21.27
C TYR A 173 0.50 27.56 -22.21
N ALA A 174 -0.70 27.82 -21.68
CA ALA A 174 -1.83 28.38 -22.42
C ALA A 174 -1.73 29.90 -22.60
N ASP A 175 -0.87 30.57 -21.82
CA ASP A 175 -0.58 32.01 -21.92
C ASP A 175 -0.21 32.39 -23.37
N LYS A 176 -0.99 33.31 -23.97
CA LYS A 176 -0.79 33.78 -25.36
C LYS A 176 0.27 34.88 -25.48
N GLY A 177 1.02 35.16 -24.40
CA GLY A 177 2.10 36.14 -24.40
C GLY A 177 3.31 35.76 -25.28
N PRO A 178 4.25 36.70 -25.48
CA PRO A 178 5.41 36.53 -26.38
C PRO A 178 6.40 35.43 -25.96
N LYS A 179 6.24 34.88 -24.76
CA LYS A 179 7.09 33.83 -24.18
C LYS A 179 6.53 32.43 -24.39
N ARG A 180 5.33 32.30 -24.98
CA ARG A 180 4.63 31.03 -25.14
C ARG A 180 5.45 30.00 -25.91
N GLU A 181 6.02 30.41 -27.03
CA GLU A 181 6.81 29.53 -27.90
C GLU A 181 8.04 28.97 -27.18
N ASP A 182 8.78 29.81 -26.45
CA ASP A 182 9.95 29.39 -25.67
C ASP A 182 9.57 28.36 -24.58
N ARG A 183 8.41 28.55 -23.93
CA ARG A 183 7.88 27.63 -22.91
C ARG A 183 7.45 26.29 -23.51
N LEU A 184 6.68 26.33 -24.61
CA LEU A 184 6.25 25.13 -25.32
C LEU A 184 7.44 24.36 -25.88
N GLN A 185 8.46 25.05 -26.40
CA GLN A 185 9.70 24.43 -26.86
C GLN A 185 10.46 23.75 -25.71
N ALA A 186 10.54 24.38 -24.54
CA ALA A 186 11.14 23.77 -23.36
C ALA A 186 10.38 22.50 -22.92
N ALA A 187 9.04 22.56 -22.87
CA ALA A 187 8.20 21.40 -22.57
C ALA A 187 8.35 20.29 -23.62
N ALA A 188 8.38 20.61 -24.91
CA ALA A 188 8.61 19.63 -25.96
C ALA A 188 10.01 18.98 -25.84
N SER A 189 11.01 19.74 -25.40
CA SER A 189 12.37 19.24 -25.17
C SER A 189 12.45 18.31 -23.95
N TYR A 190 11.66 18.56 -22.91
CA TYR A 190 11.61 17.74 -21.69
C TYR A 190 10.17 17.52 -21.21
N PRO A 191 9.38 16.68 -21.91
CA PRO A 191 7.94 16.57 -21.65
C PRO A 191 7.59 16.11 -20.23
N LEU A 192 8.39 15.19 -19.68
CA LEU A 192 8.26 14.72 -18.30
C LEU A 192 8.56 15.77 -17.23
N LEU A 193 9.24 16.85 -17.59
CA LEU A 193 9.65 17.91 -16.67
C LEU A 193 8.82 19.18 -16.83
N ALA A 194 7.78 19.17 -17.67
CA ALA A 194 6.98 20.35 -17.98
C ALA A 194 6.43 21.02 -16.71
N GLU A 195 5.73 20.28 -15.86
CA GLU A 195 5.22 20.83 -14.60
C GLU A 195 6.36 21.31 -13.67
N PHE A 196 7.44 20.55 -13.56
CA PHE A 196 8.60 20.92 -12.75
C PHE A 196 9.17 22.29 -13.16
N MET A 197 9.29 22.53 -14.48
CA MET A 197 9.80 23.79 -15.02
C MET A 197 8.92 24.98 -14.61
N VAL A 198 7.60 24.80 -14.50
CA VAL A 198 6.68 25.85 -14.03
C VAL A 198 6.85 26.12 -12.53
N ASN A 199 7.01 25.05 -11.75
CA ASN A 199 7.09 25.13 -10.29
C ASN A 199 8.46 25.64 -9.79
N ARG A 200 9.52 25.54 -10.59
CA ARG A 200 10.84 26.10 -10.28
C ARG A 200 11.04 27.48 -10.89
N ILE A 201 10.92 28.51 -10.05
CA ILE A 201 11.03 29.92 -10.45
C ILE A 201 12.31 30.21 -11.24
N SER A 202 13.46 29.65 -10.83
CA SER A 202 14.74 29.83 -11.51
C SER A 202 14.73 29.29 -12.94
N VAL A 203 14.21 28.07 -13.14
CA VAL A 203 14.08 27.43 -14.45
C VAL A 203 13.09 28.20 -15.32
N ARG A 204 11.93 28.54 -14.78
CA ARG A 204 10.90 29.35 -15.46
C ARG A 204 11.44 30.69 -15.96
N ARG A 205 12.16 31.43 -15.12
CA ARG A 205 12.77 32.73 -15.49
C ARG A 205 13.84 32.57 -16.57
N ALA A 206 14.56 31.45 -16.57
CA ALA A 206 15.57 31.19 -17.57
C ALA A 206 14.97 30.85 -18.94
N ILE A 207 13.88 30.07 -18.97
CA ILE A 207 13.10 29.81 -20.20
C ILE A 207 12.60 31.13 -20.77
N ASP A 208 11.95 31.95 -19.95
CA ASP A 208 11.46 33.28 -20.32
C ASP A 208 12.56 34.24 -20.81
N ALA A 209 13.82 33.99 -20.43
CA ALA A 209 15.00 34.76 -20.82
C ALA A 209 15.84 34.07 -21.92
N ARG A 210 15.32 33.00 -22.54
CA ARG A 210 15.96 32.21 -23.60
C ARG A 210 17.36 31.68 -23.23
N LYS A 211 17.57 31.36 -21.95
CA LYS A 211 18.82 30.77 -21.48
C LYS A 211 18.84 29.25 -21.72
N PRO A 212 20.03 28.64 -21.90
CA PRO A 212 20.14 27.19 -22.00
C PRO A 212 19.56 26.48 -20.77
N ILE A 213 18.51 25.69 -20.97
CA ILE A 213 17.80 25.00 -19.88
C ILE A 213 18.56 23.78 -19.34
N GLY A 214 19.38 23.13 -20.16
CA GLY A 214 20.11 21.91 -19.79
C GLY A 214 20.95 22.05 -18.52
N PRO A 215 21.90 23.01 -18.46
CA PRO A 215 22.71 23.25 -17.27
C PRO A 215 21.89 23.58 -16.01
N LEU A 216 20.76 24.28 -16.18
CA LEU A 216 19.88 24.65 -15.06
C LEU A 216 19.11 23.45 -14.52
N LEU A 217 18.63 22.56 -15.39
CA LEU A 217 18.01 21.31 -14.96
C LEU A 217 19.03 20.41 -14.26
N GLN A 218 20.27 20.33 -14.76
CA GLN A 218 21.35 19.60 -14.08
C GLN A 218 21.54 20.12 -12.65
N GLN A 219 21.67 21.44 -12.49
CA GLN A 219 21.78 22.08 -11.18
C GLN A 219 20.55 21.85 -10.30
N ALA A 220 19.34 21.98 -10.86
CA ALA A 220 18.08 21.87 -10.12
C ALA A 220 17.82 20.46 -9.56
N PHE A 221 18.37 19.43 -10.19
CA PHE A 221 18.31 18.04 -9.72
C PHE A 221 19.60 17.59 -9.03
N GLY A 222 20.34 18.51 -8.41
CA GLY A 222 21.50 18.16 -7.57
C GLY A 222 22.71 17.65 -8.35
N GLY A 223 22.90 18.09 -9.60
CA GLY A 223 24.05 17.71 -10.42
C GLY A 223 23.85 16.44 -11.23
N ILE A 224 22.62 16.11 -11.64
CA ILE A 224 22.38 14.96 -12.51
C ILE A 224 23.23 15.03 -13.78
N SER A 225 23.74 13.88 -14.23
CA SER A 225 24.65 13.84 -15.37
C SER A 225 24.01 14.37 -16.65
N LYS A 226 24.82 15.00 -17.51
CA LYS A 226 24.40 15.43 -18.86
C LYS A 226 23.87 14.27 -19.69
N GLY A 227 24.43 13.07 -19.53
CA GLY A 227 24.00 11.86 -20.23
C GLY A 227 22.58 11.44 -19.85
N THR A 228 22.28 11.42 -18.55
CA THR A 228 20.94 11.10 -18.04
C THR A 228 19.92 12.14 -18.52
N LEU A 229 20.25 13.44 -18.41
CA LEU A 229 19.36 14.50 -18.89
C LEU A 229 19.10 14.38 -20.40
N LYS A 230 20.12 14.05 -21.20
CA LYS A 230 19.95 13.83 -22.64
C LYS A 230 19.02 12.67 -22.97
N ARG A 231 18.97 11.61 -22.15
CA ARG A 231 18.11 10.45 -22.38
C ARG A 231 16.64 10.69 -22.04
N VAL A 232 16.36 11.59 -21.08
CA VAL A 232 14.98 12.02 -20.80
C VAL A 232 14.50 13.13 -21.76
N ALA A 233 15.42 13.74 -22.52
CA ALA A 233 15.05 14.73 -23.51
C ALA A 233 14.21 14.09 -24.63
N GLY A 234 13.06 14.68 -24.91
CA GLY A 234 12.11 14.18 -25.92
C GLY A 234 11.39 12.89 -25.54
N LEU A 235 11.55 12.38 -24.31
CA LEU A 235 10.85 11.18 -23.88
C LEU A 235 9.33 11.42 -23.83
N GLN A 236 8.57 10.59 -24.56
CA GLN A 236 7.10 10.73 -24.70
C GLN A 236 6.33 9.67 -23.88
N TRP A 237 6.96 9.03 -22.89
CA TRP A 237 6.35 7.94 -22.13
C TRP A 237 5.90 8.43 -20.75
N PRO A 238 4.71 8.01 -20.27
CA PRO A 238 4.18 8.45 -18.98
C PRO A 238 5.00 7.88 -17.82
N SER A 239 5.02 8.59 -16.68
CA SER A 239 5.78 8.21 -15.48
C SER A 239 5.04 7.25 -14.53
N ARG A 240 3.87 6.73 -14.94
CA ARG A 240 3.00 5.86 -14.12
C ARG A 240 2.76 6.39 -12.70
N GLY A 241 2.53 7.70 -12.57
CA GLY A 241 2.22 8.35 -11.29
C GLY A 241 3.44 8.74 -10.44
N LEU A 242 4.67 8.55 -10.94
CA LEU A 242 5.86 9.15 -10.35
C LEU A 242 5.96 10.64 -10.70
N SER A 243 6.24 11.48 -9.71
CA SER A 243 6.63 12.88 -9.92
C SER A 243 7.95 12.98 -10.68
N ALA A 244 8.15 14.06 -11.43
CA ALA A 244 9.40 14.37 -12.13
C ALA A 244 10.64 14.23 -11.22
N GLU A 245 10.59 14.77 -9.99
CA GLU A 245 11.69 14.68 -9.02
C GLU A 245 12.07 13.23 -8.69
N ARG A 246 11.08 12.38 -8.43
CA ARG A 246 11.31 10.95 -8.12
C ARG A 246 11.88 10.20 -9.32
N VAL A 247 11.40 10.47 -10.54
CA VAL A 247 11.96 9.89 -11.77
C VAL A 247 13.43 10.30 -11.92
N MET A 248 13.73 11.60 -11.79
CA MET A 248 15.08 12.11 -11.97
C MET A 248 16.04 11.61 -10.88
N HIS A 249 15.57 11.55 -9.63
CA HIS A 249 16.33 10.94 -8.53
C HIS A 249 16.63 9.47 -8.81
N ALA A 250 15.64 8.66 -9.19
CA ALA A 250 15.86 7.25 -9.54
C ALA A 250 16.85 7.09 -10.70
N LEU A 251 16.71 7.89 -11.76
CA LEU A 251 17.63 7.88 -12.90
C LEU A 251 19.05 8.33 -12.55
N SER A 252 19.23 9.20 -11.55
CA SER A 252 20.57 9.61 -11.08
C SER A 252 21.30 8.53 -10.28
N THR A 253 20.56 7.53 -9.77
CA THR A 253 21.13 6.43 -8.96
C THR A 253 21.57 5.22 -9.79
N ILE A 254 21.32 5.24 -11.10
CA ILE A 254 21.68 4.15 -12.02
C ILE A 254 22.75 4.59 -13.02
N PRO A 255 23.60 3.65 -13.49
CA PRO A 255 24.49 3.89 -14.62
C PRO A 255 23.74 4.39 -15.87
N PRO A 256 24.35 5.26 -16.69
CA PRO A 256 23.70 5.79 -17.88
C PRO A 256 23.22 4.71 -18.86
N ASP A 257 23.96 3.61 -19.00
CA ASP A 257 23.62 2.45 -19.86
C ASP A 257 22.38 1.67 -19.37
N TRP A 258 21.96 1.87 -18.12
CA TRP A 258 20.74 1.23 -17.58
C TRP A 258 19.48 2.08 -17.76
N VAL A 259 19.61 3.30 -18.28
CA VAL A 259 18.43 4.14 -18.54
C VAL A 259 17.58 3.50 -19.65
N PRO A 260 16.28 3.25 -19.41
CA PRO A 260 15.40 2.59 -20.38
C PRO A 260 15.42 3.26 -21.76
N THR A 261 15.49 2.45 -22.81
CA THR A 261 15.56 2.91 -24.21
C THR A 261 14.30 2.64 -25.01
N ASP A 262 13.33 1.93 -24.42
CA ASP A 262 12.02 1.64 -24.99
C ASP A 262 10.93 1.82 -23.94
N ARG A 263 9.68 1.87 -24.41
CA ARG A 263 8.51 2.12 -23.59
C ARG A 263 8.29 1.04 -22.54
N GLU A 264 8.50 -0.23 -22.88
CA GLU A 264 8.21 -1.35 -21.99
C GLU A 264 9.18 -1.35 -20.79
N ASN A 265 10.48 -1.18 -21.06
CA ASN A 265 11.49 -1.01 -20.03
C ASN A 265 11.28 0.27 -19.20
N TRP A 266 10.77 1.34 -19.81
CA TRP A 266 10.45 2.57 -19.09
C TRP A 266 9.30 2.38 -18.09
N GLU A 267 8.22 1.74 -18.53
CA GLU A 267 7.10 1.44 -17.66
C GLU A 267 7.52 0.51 -16.52
N ALA A 268 8.32 -0.52 -16.82
CA ALA A 268 8.87 -1.41 -15.80
C ALA A 268 9.80 -0.68 -14.81
N PHE A 269 10.64 0.23 -15.31
CA PHE A 269 11.46 1.10 -14.46
C PHE A 269 10.61 1.96 -13.54
N CYS A 270 9.53 2.58 -14.04
CA CYS A 270 8.63 3.40 -13.22
C CYS A 270 7.96 2.58 -12.12
N ASP A 271 7.46 1.38 -12.44
CA ASP A 271 6.85 0.49 -11.46
C ASP A 271 7.85 0.11 -10.34
N VAL A 272 9.09 -0.25 -10.72
CA VAL A 272 10.15 -0.63 -9.77
C VAL A 272 10.61 0.57 -8.94
N ALA A 273 10.77 1.76 -9.55
CA ALA A 273 11.18 2.96 -8.83
C ALA A 273 10.11 3.45 -7.85
N ALA A 274 8.82 3.35 -8.23
CA ALA A 274 7.72 3.72 -7.37
C ALA A 274 7.50 2.75 -6.19
N SER A 275 7.78 1.46 -6.41
CA SER A 275 7.66 0.40 -5.41
C SER A 275 8.96 0.19 -4.63
N VAL A 276 9.86 -0.64 -5.15
CA VAL A 276 11.15 -1.03 -4.57
C VAL A 276 12.03 0.18 -4.27
N GLY A 277 12.21 1.07 -5.24
CA GLY A 277 13.14 2.20 -5.14
C GLY A 277 12.82 3.19 -4.02
N SER A 278 11.54 3.34 -3.69
CA SER A 278 11.08 4.22 -2.62
C SER A 278 10.82 3.43 -1.34
N THR A 279 9.92 2.46 -1.41
CA THR A 279 9.39 1.77 -0.23
C THR A 279 10.46 0.93 0.45
N LEU A 280 11.29 0.18 -0.30
CA LEU A 280 12.35 -0.62 0.31
C LEU A 280 13.54 0.22 0.75
N THR A 281 13.83 1.34 0.09
CA THR A 281 14.85 2.29 0.57
C THR A 281 14.47 2.80 1.95
N ASP A 282 13.23 3.28 2.11
CA ASP A 282 12.74 3.81 3.40
C ASP A 282 12.66 2.72 4.47
N THR A 283 12.24 1.50 4.08
CA THR A 283 12.05 0.38 5.01
C THR A 283 13.37 -0.25 5.44
N THR A 284 14.31 -0.42 4.49
CA THR A 284 15.52 -1.22 4.74
C THR A 284 16.80 -0.38 4.92
N GLY A 285 16.78 0.89 4.55
CA GLY A 285 17.96 1.75 4.51
C GLY A 285 18.94 1.42 3.38
N ASN A 286 18.66 0.44 2.53
CA ASN A 286 19.47 0.16 1.35
C ASN A 286 19.36 1.29 0.33
N SER A 287 20.47 1.65 -0.31
CA SER A 287 20.45 2.66 -1.37
C SER A 287 19.66 2.17 -2.59
N PRO A 288 19.00 3.06 -3.35
CA PRO A 288 18.36 2.68 -4.62
C PRO A 288 19.32 1.99 -5.58
N GLN A 289 20.59 2.41 -5.62
CA GLN A 289 21.62 1.78 -6.45
C GLN A 289 21.82 0.30 -6.10
N THR A 290 21.91 -0.04 -4.82
CA THR A 290 21.98 -1.43 -4.33
C THR A 290 20.73 -2.21 -4.73
N LEU A 291 19.56 -1.60 -4.57
CA LEU A 291 18.28 -2.21 -4.91
C LEU A 291 18.07 -2.38 -6.41
N TYR A 292 18.71 -1.58 -7.26
CA TYR A 292 18.61 -1.69 -8.72
C TYR A 292 19.74 -2.51 -9.35
N ALA A 293 20.81 -2.83 -8.61
CA ALA A 293 22.00 -3.49 -9.14
C ALA A 293 21.70 -4.78 -9.92
N GLY A 294 20.65 -5.50 -9.53
CA GLY A 294 20.21 -6.72 -10.20
C GLY A 294 19.59 -6.51 -11.58
N CYS A 295 19.17 -5.29 -11.96
CA CYS A 295 18.46 -5.06 -13.22
C CYS A 295 19.38 -5.10 -14.45
N GLN A 296 20.61 -4.59 -14.33
CA GLN A 296 21.57 -4.49 -15.45
C GLN A 296 20.95 -3.86 -16.71
N GLY A 297 20.05 -2.88 -16.55
CA GLY A 297 19.30 -2.24 -17.64
C GLY A 297 18.12 -3.05 -18.20
N LYS A 298 17.94 -4.31 -17.79
CA LYS A 298 16.83 -5.19 -18.21
C LYS A 298 15.64 -5.06 -17.25
N TRP A 299 14.93 -3.95 -17.33
CA TRP A 299 13.89 -3.59 -16.36
C TRP A 299 12.68 -4.51 -16.39
N VAL A 300 12.25 -4.97 -17.57
CA VAL A 300 11.12 -5.91 -17.71
C VAL A 300 11.44 -7.23 -17.01
N ASP A 301 12.59 -7.83 -17.32
CA ASP A 301 13.06 -9.07 -16.68
C ASP A 301 13.26 -8.88 -15.17
N TYR A 302 13.75 -7.72 -14.76
CA TYR A 302 13.94 -7.40 -13.34
C TYR A 302 12.63 -7.31 -12.58
N ARG A 303 11.64 -6.59 -13.13
CA ARG A 303 10.28 -6.50 -12.57
C ARG A 303 9.64 -7.88 -12.43
N ALA A 304 9.80 -8.75 -13.44
CA ALA A 304 9.30 -10.13 -13.39
C ALA A 304 10.02 -10.98 -12.31
N ARG A 305 11.34 -10.82 -12.14
CA ARG A 305 12.08 -11.49 -11.06
C ARG A 305 11.64 -11.01 -9.68
N LEU A 306 11.38 -9.72 -9.51
CA LEU A 306 10.84 -9.16 -8.26
C LEU A 306 9.45 -9.78 -7.98
N ALA A 307 8.55 -9.81 -8.96
CA ALA A 307 7.22 -10.42 -8.80
C ALA A 307 7.32 -11.90 -8.37
N ARG A 308 8.20 -12.68 -9.01
CA ARG A 308 8.46 -14.08 -8.61
C ARG A 308 9.02 -14.20 -7.19
N ALA A 309 9.93 -13.30 -6.79
CA ALA A 309 10.49 -13.30 -5.44
C ALA A 309 9.44 -13.05 -4.35
N THR A 310 8.33 -12.40 -4.69
CA THR A 310 7.25 -12.05 -3.77
C THR A 310 6.13 -13.08 -3.72
N SER A 311 6.00 -13.90 -4.76
CA SER A 311 4.85 -14.79 -4.94
C SER A 311 5.05 -16.10 -4.18
N ASP A 312 4.05 -16.52 -3.41
CA ASP A 312 4.09 -17.79 -2.70
C ASP A 312 4.16 -18.94 -3.71
N THR A 313 5.29 -19.66 -3.72
CA THR A 313 5.54 -20.79 -4.62
C THR A 313 5.15 -22.11 -3.98
N ARG A 314 4.68 -22.11 -2.72
CA ARG A 314 4.19 -23.32 -2.08
C ARG A 314 2.95 -23.82 -2.85
N PRO A 315 2.81 -25.15 -2.99
CA PRO A 315 1.60 -25.72 -3.55
C PRO A 315 0.38 -25.37 -2.68
N PRO A 316 -0.84 -25.61 -3.20
CA PRO A 316 -2.06 -25.47 -2.41
C PRO A 316 -1.96 -26.19 -1.07
N GLU A 317 -2.59 -25.60 -0.04
CA GLU A 317 -2.60 -26.19 1.29
C GLU A 317 -3.27 -27.58 1.25
N GLY A 318 -2.65 -28.56 1.92
CA GLY A 318 -3.11 -29.95 1.91
C GLY A 318 -2.58 -30.83 0.78
N SER A 319 -1.93 -30.26 -0.26
CA SER A 319 -1.34 -31.07 -1.35
C SER A 319 -0.36 -32.12 -0.83
N THR A 320 -0.58 -33.38 -1.22
CA THR A 320 0.30 -34.51 -0.93
C THR A 320 1.42 -34.64 -1.99
N GLU A 321 2.42 -35.47 -1.73
CA GLU A 321 3.46 -35.76 -2.75
C GLU A 321 2.87 -36.40 -4.01
N GLU A 322 1.81 -37.20 -3.87
CA GLU A 322 1.09 -37.83 -4.99
C GLU A 322 0.37 -36.78 -5.84
N ASP A 323 -0.28 -35.79 -5.21
CA ASP A 323 -0.93 -34.69 -5.90
C ASP A 323 0.09 -33.89 -6.72
N LEU A 324 1.25 -33.57 -6.13
CA LEU A 324 2.31 -32.84 -6.81
C LEU A 324 2.91 -33.65 -7.96
N ALA A 325 3.11 -34.96 -7.77
CA ALA A 325 3.59 -35.83 -8.84
C ALA A 325 2.59 -35.86 -10.01
N TYR A 326 1.29 -35.96 -9.72
CA TYR A 326 0.24 -35.91 -10.75
C TYR A 326 0.23 -34.56 -11.47
N ILE A 327 0.23 -33.43 -10.75
CA ILE A 327 0.22 -32.11 -11.38
C ILE A 327 1.49 -31.92 -12.23
N ASN A 328 2.67 -32.25 -11.69
CA ASN A 328 3.94 -32.10 -12.39
C ASN A 328 4.06 -32.99 -13.64
N ALA A 329 3.40 -34.15 -13.66
CA ALA A 329 3.36 -35.03 -14.83
C ALA A 329 2.43 -34.51 -15.95
N ASN A 330 1.45 -33.67 -15.60
CA ASN A 330 0.40 -33.20 -16.53
C ASN A 330 0.54 -31.72 -16.91
N VAL A 331 1.39 -30.96 -16.22
CA VAL A 331 1.69 -29.55 -16.51
C VAL A 331 3.05 -29.43 -17.20
N ASP A 332 3.10 -28.75 -18.34
CA ASP A 332 4.36 -28.48 -19.03
C ASP A 332 5.04 -27.24 -18.43
N HIS A 333 5.71 -27.44 -17.29
CA HIS A 333 6.41 -26.38 -16.57
C HIS A 333 7.46 -25.65 -17.43
N LYS A 334 8.15 -26.37 -18.32
CA LYS A 334 9.17 -25.77 -19.21
C LYS A 334 8.53 -24.84 -20.23
N ALA A 335 7.35 -25.17 -20.74
CA ALA A 335 6.62 -24.29 -21.64
C ALA A 335 6.10 -23.04 -20.91
N LEU A 336 5.63 -23.19 -19.66
CA LEU A 336 5.20 -22.07 -18.82
C LEU A 336 6.37 -21.12 -18.48
N GLU A 337 7.55 -21.64 -18.14
CA GLU A 337 8.76 -20.82 -17.86
C GLU A 337 9.20 -19.96 -19.06
N LYS A 338 8.94 -20.42 -20.28
CA LYS A 338 9.29 -19.72 -21.52
C LYS A 338 8.21 -18.78 -22.03
N ALA A 339 6.99 -18.90 -21.51
CA ALA A 339 5.88 -18.06 -21.93
C ALA A 339 5.99 -16.65 -21.32
N SER A 340 5.52 -15.64 -22.05
CA SER A 340 5.23 -14.34 -21.43
C SER A 340 4.09 -14.50 -20.44
N SER A 341 3.98 -13.62 -19.42
CA SER A 341 2.96 -13.75 -18.38
C SER A 341 1.54 -13.88 -18.93
N ILE A 342 1.16 -13.07 -19.93
CA ILE A 342 -0.17 -13.12 -20.58
C ILE A 342 -0.40 -14.48 -21.25
N LYS A 343 0.62 -15.00 -21.95
CA LYS A 343 0.50 -16.30 -22.63
C LYS A 343 0.48 -17.44 -21.62
N ALA A 344 1.21 -17.33 -20.52
CA ALA A 344 1.27 -18.32 -19.47
C ALA A 344 -0.11 -18.52 -18.81
N GLU A 345 -0.85 -17.45 -18.50
CA GLU A 345 -2.20 -17.57 -17.92
C GLU A 345 -3.16 -18.39 -18.79
N GLY A 346 -3.26 -18.10 -20.09
CA GLY A 346 -4.11 -18.87 -21.00
C GLY A 346 -3.65 -20.32 -21.18
N MET A 347 -2.35 -20.59 -21.08
CA MET A 347 -1.81 -21.96 -21.07
C MET A 347 -2.14 -22.69 -19.77
N ILE A 348 -2.06 -22.01 -18.63
CA ILE A 348 -2.41 -22.55 -17.31
C ILE A 348 -3.88 -22.97 -17.30
N ASP A 349 -4.79 -22.13 -17.78
CA ASP A 349 -6.22 -22.44 -17.87
C ASP A 349 -6.46 -23.74 -18.64
N ALA A 350 -5.86 -23.85 -19.83
CA ALA A 350 -5.98 -25.05 -20.67
C ALA A 350 -5.31 -26.30 -20.06
N MET A 351 -4.26 -26.14 -19.25
CA MET A 351 -3.62 -27.25 -18.53
C MET A 351 -4.45 -27.72 -17.35
N VAL A 352 -4.94 -26.79 -16.52
CA VAL A 352 -5.76 -27.07 -15.33
C VAL A 352 -7.10 -27.71 -15.72
N ASP A 353 -7.70 -27.30 -16.83
CA ASP A 353 -8.93 -27.91 -17.33
C ASP A 353 -8.79 -29.41 -17.62
N ARG A 354 -7.59 -29.86 -17.97
CA ARG A 354 -7.27 -31.27 -18.24
C ARG A 354 -6.95 -32.09 -16.99
N LEU A 355 -6.83 -31.47 -15.81
CA LEU A 355 -6.59 -32.16 -14.53
C LEU A 355 -7.91 -32.75 -14.00
N ASP A 356 -8.26 -33.92 -14.51
CA ASP A 356 -9.50 -34.65 -14.20
C ASP A 356 -9.44 -35.51 -12.93
N LYS A 357 -8.23 -35.81 -12.43
CA LYS A 357 -7.97 -36.71 -11.30
C LYS A 357 -7.36 -35.99 -10.10
N LEU A 358 -7.70 -34.72 -9.88
CA LEU A 358 -7.30 -34.02 -8.66
C LEU A 358 -7.94 -34.69 -7.44
N ALA A 359 -7.20 -34.78 -6.34
CA ALA A 359 -7.76 -35.25 -5.08
C ALA A 359 -8.93 -34.36 -4.62
N PRO A 360 -9.94 -34.90 -3.92
CA PRO A 360 -11.15 -34.15 -3.56
C PRO A 360 -10.94 -32.89 -2.72
N HIS A 361 -9.79 -32.77 -2.05
CA HIS A 361 -9.43 -31.62 -1.22
C HIS A 361 -8.76 -30.49 -2.02
N LEU A 362 -8.42 -30.71 -3.30
CA LEU A 362 -7.83 -29.73 -4.20
C LEU A 362 -8.84 -29.32 -5.26
N THR A 363 -9.07 -28.02 -5.38
CA THR A 363 -9.86 -27.49 -6.49
C THR A 363 -8.97 -27.14 -7.68
N LYS A 364 -9.55 -27.13 -8.89
CA LYS A 364 -8.88 -26.62 -10.08
C LYS A 364 -8.44 -25.16 -9.91
N ASP A 365 -9.25 -24.36 -9.23
CA ASP A 365 -8.94 -22.95 -8.95
C ASP A 365 -7.72 -22.81 -8.04
N ASP A 366 -7.57 -23.66 -7.02
CA ASP A 366 -6.38 -23.65 -6.15
C ASP A 366 -5.10 -23.95 -6.94
N VAL A 367 -5.14 -24.97 -7.83
CA VAL A 367 -4.02 -25.35 -8.68
C VAL A 367 -3.71 -24.26 -9.70
N ARG A 368 -4.74 -23.67 -10.31
CA ARG A 368 -4.62 -22.53 -11.23
C ARG A 368 -3.93 -21.36 -10.55
N ASP A 369 -4.41 -20.94 -9.39
CA ASP A 369 -3.85 -19.81 -8.64
C ASP A 369 -2.38 -20.07 -8.25
N TRP A 370 -2.05 -21.30 -7.84
CA TRP A 370 -0.67 -21.70 -7.59
C TRP A 370 0.22 -21.57 -8.83
N LEU A 371 -0.22 -22.10 -9.97
CA LEU A 371 0.54 -22.04 -11.23
C LEU A 371 0.68 -20.59 -11.74
N VAL A 372 -0.36 -19.76 -11.59
CA VAL A 372 -0.30 -18.33 -11.93
C VAL A 372 0.73 -17.63 -11.05
N ARG A 373 0.73 -17.87 -9.72
CA ARG A 373 1.76 -17.32 -8.82
C ARG A 373 3.17 -17.77 -9.18
N LEU A 374 3.33 -18.99 -9.69
CA LEU A 374 4.64 -19.56 -10.03
C LEU A 374 5.19 -19.00 -11.35
N TYR A 375 4.35 -18.86 -12.39
CA TYR A 375 4.78 -18.56 -13.76
C TYR A 375 4.35 -17.20 -14.30
N ALA A 376 3.24 -16.66 -13.81
CA ALA A 376 2.69 -15.38 -14.23
C ALA A 376 2.36 -14.46 -13.02
N PRO A 377 3.27 -14.29 -12.05
CA PRO A 377 2.96 -13.50 -10.88
C PRO A 377 2.66 -12.04 -11.27
N PRO A 378 1.67 -11.40 -10.63
CA PRO A 378 1.31 -10.03 -10.93
C PRO A 378 2.51 -9.12 -10.67
N ALA A 379 2.98 -8.49 -11.75
CA ALA A 379 4.17 -7.66 -11.76
C ALA A 379 3.84 -6.15 -11.77
N ASP A 380 2.59 -5.80 -11.48
CA ASP A 380 2.15 -4.41 -11.42
C ASP A 380 2.71 -3.70 -10.18
N GLN A 381 2.71 -2.37 -10.25
CA GLN A 381 3.19 -1.50 -9.17
C GLN A 381 2.51 -1.78 -7.82
N GLY A 382 1.19 -2.05 -7.80
CA GLY A 382 0.43 -2.27 -6.57
C GLY A 382 0.82 -3.56 -5.86
N SER A 383 1.04 -4.63 -6.63
CA SER A 383 1.56 -5.91 -6.13
C SER A 383 2.97 -5.75 -5.56
N LEU A 384 3.87 -5.04 -6.25
CA LEU A 384 5.22 -4.78 -5.74
C LEU A 384 5.22 -3.90 -4.48
N VAL A 385 4.39 -2.85 -4.41
CA VAL A 385 4.24 -2.02 -3.21
C VAL A 385 3.74 -2.87 -2.03
N THR A 386 2.76 -3.75 -2.26
CA THR A 386 2.27 -4.69 -1.25
C THR A 386 3.40 -5.56 -0.73
N ALA A 387 4.20 -6.15 -1.62
CA ALA A 387 5.32 -6.98 -1.20
C ALA A 387 6.40 -6.21 -0.44
N CYS A 388 6.65 -4.95 -0.79
CA CYS A 388 7.56 -4.09 -0.03
C CYS A 388 7.04 -3.81 1.39
N ARG A 389 5.72 -3.71 1.59
CA ARG A 389 5.12 -3.58 2.93
C ARG A 389 5.30 -4.85 3.76
N ASN A 390 5.22 -6.04 3.13
CA ASN A 390 5.48 -7.31 3.82
C ASN A 390 6.93 -7.39 4.37
N VAL A 391 7.88 -6.67 3.77
CA VAL A 391 9.25 -6.55 4.31
C VAL A 391 9.25 -5.80 5.64
N ALA A 392 8.45 -4.74 5.78
CA ALA A 392 8.30 -4.02 7.05
C ALA A 392 7.73 -4.93 8.15
N ASP A 393 6.79 -5.82 7.81
CA ASP A 393 6.27 -6.82 8.76
C ASP A 393 7.34 -7.83 9.16
N THR A 394 8.17 -8.28 8.21
CA THR A 394 9.31 -9.16 8.51
C THR A 394 10.29 -8.51 9.50
N LEU A 395 10.63 -7.24 9.26
CA LEU A 395 11.49 -6.47 10.16
C LEU A 395 10.85 -6.28 11.53
N ARG A 396 9.54 -6.01 11.58
CA ARG A 396 8.80 -5.85 12.82
C ARG A 396 8.84 -7.12 13.66
N VAL A 397 8.55 -8.27 13.06
CA VAL A 397 8.58 -9.55 13.78
C VAL A 397 9.99 -9.87 14.26
N PHE A 398 11.03 -9.67 13.44
CA PHE A 398 12.41 -9.87 13.89
C PHE A 398 12.83 -8.90 15.00
N SER A 399 12.36 -7.66 14.93
CA SER A 399 12.59 -6.64 15.95
C SER A 399 11.99 -7.08 17.29
N GLU A 400 10.72 -7.46 17.30
CA GLU A 400 9.95 -7.85 18.49
C GLU A 400 10.39 -9.19 19.08
N LYS A 401 10.70 -10.17 18.23
CA LYS A 401 11.01 -11.55 18.64
C LYS A 401 12.49 -11.83 18.81
N VAL A 402 13.38 -10.91 18.41
CA VAL A 402 14.83 -11.14 18.51
C VAL A 402 15.55 -9.88 18.98
N THR A 403 15.45 -8.78 18.24
CA THR A 403 16.35 -7.63 18.43
C THR A 403 16.13 -6.94 19.79
N ILE A 404 14.87 -6.61 20.12
CA ILE A 404 14.49 -6.00 21.40
C ILE A 404 14.80 -6.92 22.59
N PRO A 405 14.35 -8.19 22.63
CA PRO A 405 14.60 -9.05 23.78
C PRO A 405 16.08 -9.36 24.00
N VAL A 406 16.88 -9.52 22.94
CA VAL A 406 18.35 -9.65 23.07
C VAL A 406 18.97 -8.35 23.62
N ALA A 407 18.53 -7.18 23.16
CA ALA A 407 19.02 -5.91 23.68
C ALA A 407 18.64 -5.71 25.16
N ALA A 408 17.42 -6.10 25.55
CA ALA A 408 16.97 -6.07 26.93
C ALA A 408 17.81 -7.01 27.80
N TYR A 409 18.03 -8.26 27.36
CA TYR A 409 18.91 -9.24 28.01
C TYR A 409 20.30 -8.65 28.25
N LYS A 410 20.91 -8.05 27.23
CA LYS A 410 22.24 -7.44 27.36
C LYS A 410 22.27 -6.25 28.31
N SER A 411 21.20 -5.46 28.35
CA SER A 411 21.12 -4.27 29.20
C SER A 411 20.94 -4.58 30.68
N GLU A 412 20.61 -5.84 31.03
CA GLU A 412 20.19 -6.29 32.37
C GLU A 412 18.99 -5.52 32.95
N LYS A 413 18.30 -4.70 32.12
CA LYS A 413 17.23 -3.80 32.56
C LYS A 413 15.85 -4.47 32.49
N THR A 414 15.25 -4.73 33.64
CA THR A 414 13.97 -5.47 33.76
C THR A 414 12.73 -4.60 33.58
N ASP A 415 12.86 -3.28 33.71
CA ASP A 415 11.77 -2.30 33.78
C ASP A 415 11.73 -1.36 32.56
N ALA A 416 12.38 -1.72 31.45
CA ALA A 416 12.42 -0.88 30.28
C ALA A 416 11.01 -0.69 29.68
N MET A 417 10.49 0.54 29.78
CA MET A 417 9.31 0.96 29.03
C MET A 417 9.68 1.13 27.56
N MET A 418 8.84 0.62 26.66
CA MET A 418 9.08 0.85 25.25
C MET A 418 8.58 2.21 24.79
N SER A 419 9.41 2.82 23.95
CA SER A 419 9.18 4.11 23.34
C SER A 419 9.31 3.97 21.82
N ALA A 420 8.74 4.93 21.09
CA ALA A 420 8.90 5.02 19.64
C ALA A 420 10.39 5.03 19.21
N ALA A 421 11.27 5.60 20.05
CA ALA A 421 12.71 5.62 19.80
C ALA A 421 13.34 4.21 19.87
N ILE A 422 12.91 3.37 20.83
CA ILE A 422 13.36 1.98 20.95
C ILE A 422 12.87 1.17 19.74
N ASP A 423 11.59 1.33 19.36
CA ASP A 423 11.02 0.68 18.18
C ASP A 423 11.77 1.08 16.89
N GLU A 424 12.03 2.37 16.70
CA GLU A 424 12.78 2.85 15.52
C GLU A 424 14.22 2.33 15.50
N ALA A 425 14.91 2.35 16.65
CA ALA A 425 16.28 1.82 16.77
C ALA A 425 16.32 0.32 16.48
N ALA A 426 15.35 -0.45 17.02
CA ALA A 426 15.26 -1.88 16.82
C ALA A 426 14.91 -2.23 15.37
N MET A 427 13.96 -1.54 14.73
CA MET A 427 13.65 -1.71 13.31
C MET A 427 14.87 -1.45 12.41
N LYS A 428 15.66 -0.40 12.69
CA LYS A 428 16.91 -0.10 11.96
C LYS A 428 17.96 -1.20 12.17
N ALA A 429 18.13 -1.68 13.40
CA ALA A 429 19.04 -2.76 13.71
C ALA A 429 18.62 -4.07 13.03
N SER A 430 17.34 -4.44 13.09
CA SER A 430 16.76 -5.58 12.39
C SER A 430 16.97 -5.50 10.88
N SER A 431 16.82 -4.31 10.30
CA SER A 431 17.08 -4.12 8.87
C SER A 431 18.55 -4.33 8.51
N SER A 432 19.46 -3.78 9.31
CA SER A 432 20.90 -3.94 9.08
C SER A 432 21.30 -5.42 9.18
N ILE A 433 20.79 -6.13 10.20
CA ILE A 433 21.05 -7.55 10.39
C ILE A 433 20.48 -8.39 9.25
N LEU A 434 19.24 -8.16 8.82
CA LEU A 434 18.55 -9.01 7.85
C LEU A 434 18.89 -8.68 6.39
N PHE A 435 19.02 -7.40 6.04
CA PHE A 435 18.91 -6.94 4.65
C PHE A 435 20.01 -6.00 4.18
N GLU A 436 20.97 -5.61 5.02
CA GLU A 436 22.04 -4.69 4.59
C GLU A 436 22.84 -5.27 3.43
N GLY A 437 22.95 -4.48 2.36
CA GLY A 437 23.70 -4.84 1.16
C GLY A 437 23.04 -5.91 0.30
N GLN A 438 21.84 -6.38 0.63
CA GLN A 438 21.13 -7.37 -0.17
C GLN A 438 20.44 -6.73 -1.38
N SER A 439 20.32 -7.52 -2.46
CA SER A 439 19.52 -7.13 -3.62
C SER A 439 18.04 -7.14 -3.29
N ALA A 440 17.23 -6.33 -3.98
CA ALA A 440 15.77 -6.31 -3.74
C ALA A 440 15.11 -7.67 -3.95
N VAL A 441 15.59 -8.47 -4.92
CA VAL A 441 15.12 -9.85 -5.15
C VAL A 441 15.36 -10.73 -3.92
N ASN A 442 16.53 -10.62 -3.28
CA ASN A 442 16.84 -11.39 -2.07
C ASN A 442 16.02 -10.92 -0.87
N ILE A 443 15.85 -9.61 -0.70
CA ILE A 443 15.04 -9.04 0.39
C ILE A 443 13.59 -9.52 0.29
N LEU A 444 12.98 -9.40 -0.89
CA LEU A 444 11.60 -9.82 -1.14
C LEU A 444 11.43 -11.32 -0.99
N SER A 445 12.39 -12.11 -1.50
CA SER A 445 12.41 -13.57 -1.34
C SER A 445 12.50 -13.95 0.13
N THR A 446 13.43 -13.38 0.89
CA THR A 446 13.58 -13.64 2.33
C THR A 446 12.29 -13.29 3.07
N SER A 447 11.74 -12.09 2.84
CA SER A 447 10.46 -11.68 3.43
C SER A 447 9.35 -12.68 3.13
N ARG A 448 9.21 -13.10 1.87
CA ARG A 448 8.22 -14.12 1.49
C ARG A 448 8.42 -15.43 2.27
N HIS A 449 9.66 -15.92 2.39
CA HIS A 449 9.96 -17.13 3.15
C HIS A 449 9.75 -16.98 4.66
N VAL A 450 9.91 -15.78 5.22
CA VAL A 450 9.55 -15.49 6.61
C VAL A 450 8.03 -15.57 6.76
N HIS A 451 7.28 -14.90 5.89
CA HIS A 451 5.81 -14.91 5.93
C HIS A 451 5.22 -16.31 5.77
N SER A 452 5.80 -17.15 4.91
CA SER A 452 5.38 -18.55 4.77
C SER A 452 5.68 -19.43 5.99
N GLN A 453 6.49 -18.94 6.91
CA GLN A 453 6.93 -19.64 8.13
C GLN A 453 6.51 -18.89 9.39
N MET A 454 5.71 -17.82 9.23
CA MET A 454 5.34 -16.92 10.31
C MET A 454 4.66 -17.65 11.47
N PRO A 455 3.75 -18.63 11.26
CA PRO A 455 3.20 -19.40 12.38
C PRO A 455 4.31 -20.05 13.22
N THR A 456 5.21 -20.79 12.59
CA THR A 456 6.36 -21.43 13.25
C THR A 456 7.29 -20.43 13.93
N LEU A 457 7.54 -19.27 13.31
CA LEU A 457 8.40 -18.23 13.88
C LEU A 457 7.78 -17.57 15.12
N LEU A 458 6.45 -17.43 15.14
CA LEU A 458 5.71 -16.90 16.29
C LEU A 458 5.55 -17.97 17.39
N GLU A 459 5.50 -19.24 17.01
CA GLU A 459 5.41 -20.41 17.90
C GLU A 459 6.75 -20.91 18.43
N ALA A 460 7.90 -20.37 18.00
CA ALA A 460 9.21 -20.83 18.48
C ALA A 460 9.63 -20.27 19.86
N GLY A 461 8.75 -19.50 20.53
CA GLY A 461 8.99 -18.88 21.85
C GLY A 461 8.17 -19.40 23.06
N PRO A 462 6.95 -19.95 22.93
CA PRO A 462 6.03 -20.11 24.06
C PRO A 462 6.17 -21.41 24.85
N ASP A 463 7.11 -22.31 24.57
CA ASP A 463 7.18 -23.62 25.27
C ASP A 463 7.32 -23.51 26.81
N LEU A 464 7.69 -22.37 27.37
CA LEU A 464 7.72 -22.15 28.83
C LEU A 464 6.55 -21.33 29.38
N LEU A 465 5.82 -20.61 28.51
CA LEU A 465 4.55 -19.98 28.88
C LEU A 465 3.42 -20.99 28.77
N ALA A 466 3.41 -21.83 27.74
CA ALA A 466 2.45 -22.90 27.55
C ALA A 466 2.41 -23.87 28.75
N GLU A 467 3.51 -24.28 29.38
CA GLU A 467 3.40 -25.20 30.53
C GLU A 467 2.85 -24.56 31.82
N LEU A 468 2.99 -23.24 32.01
CA LEU A 468 2.44 -22.51 33.16
C LEU A 468 1.06 -21.91 32.88
N GLU A 469 0.76 -21.60 31.62
CA GLU A 469 -0.52 -21.08 31.14
C GLU A 469 -1.47 -22.20 30.69
N ASN A 470 -1.04 -23.38 30.24
CA ASN A 470 -1.93 -24.44 29.68
C ASN A 470 -2.87 -25.13 30.68
N GLU A 471 -2.76 -24.91 31.99
CA GLU A 471 -3.77 -25.44 32.92
C GLU A 471 -4.78 -24.36 33.31
N GLU A 472 -4.34 -23.12 33.54
CA GLU A 472 -5.24 -21.99 33.78
C GLU A 472 -5.87 -21.44 32.48
N GLU A 473 -5.10 -21.18 31.42
CA GLU A 473 -5.61 -20.77 30.11
C GLU A 473 -6.35 -21.89 29.39
N ARG A 474 -6.09 -23.19 29.60
CA ARG A 474 -6.93 -24.23 28.97
C ARG A 474 -8.26 -24.37 29.70
N ASN A 475 -8.27 -24.27 31.03
CA ASN A 475 -9.51 -24.20 31.81
C ASN A 475 -10.28 -22.90 31.52
N GLU A 476 -9.59 -21.77 31.35
CA GLU A 476 -10.18 -20.49 30.95
C GLU A 476 -10.60 -20.51 29.48
N GLN A 477 -9.85 -21.12 28.55
CA GLN A 477 -10.23 -21.28 27.13
C GLN A 477 -11.39 -22.24 26.94
N GLU A 478 -11.48 -23.34 27.70
CA GLU A 478 -12.65 -24.23 27.69
C GLU A 478 -13.87 -23.52 28.30
N ARG A 479 -13.71 -22.79 29.42
CA ARG A 479 -14.76 -21.90 29.96
C ARG A 479 -15.19 -20.82 28.97
N LEU A 480 -14.22 -20.17 28.31
CA LEU A 480 -14.43 -19.07 27.37
C LEU A 480 -14.96 -19.59 26.03
N ALA A 481 -14.65 -20.81 25.59
CA ALA A 481 -15.22 -21.41 24.39
C ALA A 481 -16.68 -21.85 24.63
N GLU A 482 -16.98 -22.47 25.79
CA GLU A 482 -18.36 -22.75 26.20
C GLU A 482 -19.16 -21.45 26.43
N GLN A 483 -18.58 -20.43 27.06
CA GLN A 483 -19.21 -19.12 27.19
C GLN A 483 -19.33 -18.37 25.86
N SER A 484 -18.34 -18.43 24.97
CA SER A 484 -18.35 -17.73 23.67
C SER A 484 -19.40 -18.30 22.73
N LEU A 485 -19.61 -19.62 22.73
CA LEU A 485 -20.71 -20.25 21.99
C LEU A 485 -22.09 -19.82 22.54
N LEU A 486 -22.21 -19.68 23.86
CA LEU A 486 -23.43 -19.21 24.53
C LEU A 486 -23.66 -17.70 24.33
N LEU A 487 -22.60 -16.89 24.35
CA LEU A 487 -22.64 -15.42 24.22
C LEU A 487 -22.81 -14.98 22.76
N GLN A 488 -22.28 -15.73 21.80
CA GLN A 488 -22.54 -15.55 20.36
C GLN A 488 -24.01 -15.85 20.01
N GLN A 489 -24.66 -16.75 20.76
CA GLN A 489 -26.11 -16.99 20.66
C GLN A 489 -26.96 -15.93 21.40
N LEU A 490 -26.38 -15.17 22.33
CA LEU A 490 -27.08 -14.20 23.19
C LEU A 490 -26.76 -12.72 22.89
N GLY A 491 -25.84 -12.42 21.96
CA GLY A 491 -25.56 -11.05 21.51
C GLY A 491 -24.84 -10.15 22.52
N VAL A 492 -24.08 -10.73 23.47
CA VAL A 492 -23.35 -9.97 24.51
C VAL A 492 -21.83 -10.16 24.36
N ALA A 493 -21.09 -9.08 24.63
CA ALA A 493 -19.67 -8.87 24.33
C ALA A 493 -18.72 -10.01 24.78
N CYS A 494 -17.86 -10.43 23.84
CA CYS A 494 -16.68 -11.26 24.08
C CYS A 494 -15.73 -10.54 25.06
N GLN A 495 -15.12 -11.27 26.00
CA GLN A 495 -14.07 -10.73 26.87
C GLN A 495 -12.87 -10.35 26.01
N ALA A 496 -12.74 -9.05 25.79
CA ALA A 496 -11.73 -8.47 24.95
C ALA A 496 -10.36 -8.50 25.67
N GLU A 497 -9.33 -9.12 25.08
CA GLU A 497 -7.95 -9.05 25.57
C GLU A 497 -7.36 -7.63 25.47
N TRP A 498 -7.93 -6.80 24.58
CA TRP A 498 -7.68 -5.36 24.45
C TRP A 498 -8.97 -4.63 24.07
N ALA A 499 -9.09 -3.36 24.45
CA ALA A 499 -10.30 -2.59 24.18
C ALA A 499 -10.64 -2.53 22.67
N PRO A 500 -11.90 -2.84 22.27
CA PRO A 500 -12.31 -2.73 20.88
C PRO A 500 -12.36 -1.26 20.45
N ILE A 501 -12.06 -0.97 19.17
CA ILE A 501 -12.06 0.41 18.64
C ILE A 501 -13.47 1.02 18.54
N THR A 502 -14.47 0.19 18.24
CA THR A 502 -15.90 0.52 18.16
C THR A 502 -16.70 -0.73 18.55
N GLU A 503 -18.01 -0.60 18.67
CA GLU A 503 -18.91 -1.77 18.70
C GLU A 503 -19.02 -2.43 17.31
N VAL A 504 -19.59 -3.63 17.27
CA VAL A 504 -19.97 -4.28 16.01
C VAL A 504 -21.00 -3.42 15.30
N THR A 505 -20.75 -3.08 14.04
CA THR A 505 -21.65 -2.19 13.28
C THR A 505 -22.08 -2.83 11.96
N GLN A 506 -23.36 -2.72 11.59
CA GLN A 506 -23.86 -3.12 10.29
C GLN A 506 -23.88 -1.94 9.30
N ALA A 507 -23.27 -2.13 8.13
CA ALA A 507 -23.31 -1.18 7.03
C ALA A 507 -24.62 -1.29 6.22
N PRO A 508 -25.04 -0.23 5.48
CA PRO A 508 -26.29 -0.24 4.70
C PRO A 508 -26.38 -1.33 3.63
N ASN A 509 -25.26 -1.90 3.21
CA ASN A 509 -25.22 -3.03 2.27
C ASN A 509 -25.31 -4.40 2.97
N GLY A 510 -25.70 -4.44 4.25
CA GLY A 510 -25.93 -5.65 5.03
C GLY A 510 -24.68 -6.29 5.63
N MET A 511 -23.49 -5.77 5.30
CA MET A 511 -22.21 -6.27 5.81
C MET A 511 -21.96 -5.80 7.24
N TYR A 512 -21.24 -6.58 8.03
CA TYR A 512 -20.88 -6.28 9.40
C TYR A 512 -19.40 -5.92 9.53
N ILE A 513 -19.10 -4.92 10.35
CA ILE A 513 -17.74 -4.55 10.78
C ILE A 513 -17.57 -5.06 12.21
N VAL A 514 -16.72 -6.07 12.39
CA VAL A 514 -16.53 -6.79 13.65
C VAL A 514 -15.12 -6.51 14.19
N PRO A 515 -14.96 -5.83 15.34
CA PRO A 515 -13.66 -5.66 15.98
C PRO A 515 -13.09 -7.01 16.41
N LEU A 516 -11.82 -7.25 16.09
CA LEU A 516 -11.09 -8.43 16.56
C LEU A 516 -10.27 -8.02 17.79
N CYS A 517 -10.80 -8.32 18.97
CA CYS A 517 -10.29 -7.85 20.26
C CYS A 517 -9.60 -8.92 21.11
N ALA A 518 -9.30 -10.09 20.53
CA ALA A 518 -8.61 -11.19 21.20
C ALA A 518 -7.69 -11.94 20.23
N THR A 519 -6.66 -12.60 20.77
CA THR A 519 -5.66 -13.36 20.02
C THR A 519 -6.28 -14.54 19.28
N SER A 520 -7.21 -15.26 19.93
CA SER A 520 -7.98 -16.34 19.34
C SER A 520 -8.76 -15.87 18.10
N LEU A 521 -9.44 -14.73 18.20
CA LEU A 521 -10.21 -14.14 17.10
C LEU A 521 -9.31 -13.77 15.91
N LEU A 522 -8.12 -13.20 16.16
CA LEU A 522 -7.15 -12.92 15.09
C LEU A 522 -6.65 -14.21 14.41
N LYS A 523 -6.32 -15.24 15.20
CA LYS A 523 -5.85 -16.54 14.68
C LYS A 523 -6.92 -17.23 13.85
N GLU A 524 -8.16 -17.27 14.32
CA GLU A 524 -9.30 -17.81 13.57
C GLU A 524 -9.56 -17.05 12.28
N GLU A 525 -9.51 -15.70 12.33
CA GLU A 525 -9.68 -14.87 11.16
C GLU A 525 -8.58 -15.13 10.11
N GLY A 526 -7.34 -15.27 10.57
CA GLY A 526 -6.21 -15.63 9.72
C GLY A 526 -6.35 -17.00 9.07
N LYS A 527 -6.91 -17.97 9.78
CA LYS A 527 -7.27 -19.29 9.21
C LYS A 527 -8.38 -19.16 8.17
N ARG A 528 -9.49 -18.49 8.50
CA ARG A 528 -10.65 -18.31 7.60
C ARG A 528 -10.27 -17.62 6.29
N LEU A 529 -9.43 -16.58 6.38
CA LEU A 529 -9.00 -15.80 5.22
C LEU A 529 -7.64 -16.25 4.66
N SER A 530 -7.04 -17.31 5.18
CA SER A 530 -5.71 -17.79 4.75
C SER A 530 -4.66 -16.68 4.66
N HIS A 531 -4.59 -15.76 5.63
CA HIS A 531 -3.62 -14.67 5.64
C HIS A 531 -3.13 -14.27 7.04
N CYS A 532 -2.10 -13.43 7.10
CA CYS A 532 -1.25 -13.24 8.28
C CYS A 532 -1.87 -12.44 9.45
N VAL A 533 -3.18 -12.18 9.47
CA VAL A 533 -3.81 -11.35 10.51
C VAL A 533 -3.70 -11.96 11.92
N GLY A 534 -3.57 -13.29 12.02
CA GLY A 534 -3.28 -13.98 13.28
C GLY A 534 -1.97 -13.56 13.95
N GLY A 535 -1.02 -12.98 13.21
CA GLY A 535 0.25 -12.50 13.74
C GLY A 535 0.20 -11.11 14.40
N TYR A 536 -0.95 -10.43 14.37
CA TYR A 536 -1.06 -9.03 14.80
C TYR A 536 -1.42 -8.83 16.28
N THR A 537 -1.46 -9.91 17.07
CA THR A 537 -1.71 -9.85 18.52
C THR A 537 -0.81 -8.83 19.21
N SER A 538 0.50 -8.88 18.98
CA SER A 538 1.47 -7.98 19.62
C SER A 538 1.15 -6.51 19.31
N ALA A 539 0.87 -6.20 18.04
CA ALA A 539 0.53 -4.84 17.61
C ALA A 539 -0.76 -4.32 18.26
N CYS A 540 -1.79 -5.17 18.39
CA CYS A 540 -3.05 -4.76 19.01
C CYS A 540 -2.92 -4.63 20.53
N LYS A 541 -2.34 -5.63 21.18
CA LYS A 541 -2.19 -5.74 22.64
C LYS A 541 -1.22 -4.69 23.21
N SER A 542 -0.12 -4.39 22.52
CA SER A 542 0.95 -3.54 23.08
C SER A 542 1.09 -2.16 22.45
N ARG A 543 0.63 -1.99 21.21
CA ARG A 543 0.81 -0.73 20.47
C ARG A 543 -0.49 0.00 20.15
N GLY A 544 -1.64 -0.55 20.53
CA GLY A 544 -2.94 0.08 20.28
C GLY A 544 -3.36 0.06 18.82
N HIS A 545 -2.81 -0.85 18.01
CA HIS A 545 -3.40 -1.12 16.70
C HIS A 545 -4.76 -1.79 16.88
N HIS A 546 -5.63 -1.64 15.88
CA HIS A 546 -6.92 -2.31 15.89
C HIS A 546 -7.16 -3.02 14.57
N ILE A 547 -7.76 -4.20 14.62
CA ILE A 547 -8.16 -4.93 13.43
C ILE A 547 -9.66 -5.11 13.46
N VAL A 548 -10.30 -4.84 12.34
CA VAL A 548 -11.71 -5.13 12.10
C VAL A 548 -11.85 -6.15 10.97
N SER A 549 -12.76 -7.10 11.14
CA SER A 549 -13.20 -8.05 10.12
C SER A 549 -14.46 -7.52 9.45
N VAL A 550 -14.51 -7.56 8.12
CA VAL A 550 -15.72 -7.29 7.33
C VAL A 550 -16.37 -8.63 7.00
N ARG A 551 -17.60 -8.82 7.47
CA ARG A 551 -18.35 -10.08 7.32
C ARG A 551 -19.66 -9.89 6.59
N ASP A 552 -20.14 -10.94 5.93
CA ASP A 552 -21.50 -10.98 5.40
C ASP A 552 -22.53 -11.28 6.50
N SER A 553 -23.81 -11.34 6.12
CA SER A 553 -24.91 -11.67 7.05
C SER A 553 -24.89 -13.11 7.55
N GLY A 554 -24.17 -14.01 6.87
CA GLY A 554 -23.93 -15.38 7.32
C GLY A 554 -22.75 -15.52 8.27
N GLY A 555 -22.05 -14.42 8.57
CA GLY A 555 -20.85 -14.42 9.41
C GLY A 555 -19.57 -14.83 8.67
N ASN A 556 -19.61 -15.00 7.34
CA ASN A 556 -18.42 -15.33 6.57
C ASN A 556 -17.48 -14.12 6.50
N SER A 557 -16.20 -14.35 6.82
CA SER A 557 -15.14 -13.35 6.68
C SER A 557 -14.87 -13.03 5.20
N LEU A 558 -14.92 -11.75 4.83
CA LEU A 558 -14.63 -11.28 3.47
C LEU A 558 -13.29 -10.54 3.38
N SER A 559 -12.95 -9.75 4.40
CA SER A 559 -11.68 -9.03 4.49
C SER A 559 -11.39 -8.57 5.93
N THR A 560 -10.17 -8.10 6.16
CA THR A 560 -9.77 -7.43 7.41
C THR A 560 -9.08 -6.11 7.11
N ALA A 561 -9.26 -5.13 8.00
CA ALA A 561 -8.55 -3.87 7.95
C ALA A 561 -7.78 -3.61 9.24
N GLU A 562 -6.50 -3.25 9.11
CA GLU A 562 -5.65 -2.82 10.21
C GLU A 562 -5.66 -1.29 10.30
N ILE A 563 -5.87 -0.81 11.51
CA ILE A 563 -6.02 0.60 11.86
C ILE A 563 -4.89 0.94 12.82
N ALA A 564 -4.18 2.04 12.52
CA ALA A 564 -3.13 2.55 13.37
C ALA A 564 -3.70 3.03 14.72
N PRO A 565 -2.84 3.26 15.73
CA PRO A 565 -3.29 3.75 17.03
C PRO A 565 -4.04 5.07 16.93
N ILE A 566 -5.17 5.15 17.64
CA ILE A 566 -6.04 6.34 17.66
C ILE A 566 -5.51 7.38 18.67
N GLN A 567 -5.64 8.66 18.31
CA GLN A 567 -5.22 9.79 19.14
C GLN A 567 -6.43 10.51 19.77
N ALA A 568 -6.23 11.16 20.92
CA ALA A 568 -7.27 11.93 21.59
C ALA A 568 -7.90 12.94 20.64
N GLY A 569 -9.23 12.93 20.55
CA GLY A 569 -9.98 13.87 19.71
C GLY A 569 -9.85 13.65 18.20
N SER A 570 -9.11 12.64 17.74
CA SER A 570 -9.07 12.29 16.33
C SER A 570 -10.34 11.52 15.95
N THR A 571 -11.07 12.00 14.95
CA THR A 571 -12.11 11.23 14.26
C THR A 571 -11.59 10.56 13.00
N GLU A 572 -10.35 10.85 12.57
CA GLU A 572 -9.76 10.24 11.39
C GLU A 572 -9.08 8.92 11.73
N LEU A 573 -9.48 7.85 11.04
CA LEU A 573 -8.81 6.56 11.10
C LEU A 573 -7.69 6.48 10.07
N LYS A 574 -6.46 6.32 10.57
CA LYS A 574 -5.31 5.98 9.73
C LYS A 574 -5.30 4.48 9.46
N VAL A 575 -5.80 4.09 8.29
CA VAL A 575 -5.80 2.70 7.82
C VAL A 575 -4.40 2.32 7.35
N ILE A 576 -3.82 1.28 7.91
CA ILE A 576 -2.52 0.73 7.50
C ILE A 576 -2.71 -0.17 6.27
N GLN A 577 -3.68 -1.07 6.32
CA GLN A 577 -4.01 -1.98 5.22
C GLN A 577 -5.45 -2.49 5.31
N HIS A 578 -5.96 -2.97 4.18
CA HIS A 578 -7.27 -3.63 4.05
C HIS A 578 -7.12 -4.77 3.03
N ARG A 579 -7.29 -6.02 3.49
CA ARG A 579 -6.92 -7.25 2.74
C ARG A 579 -8.02 -8.30 2.79
N ALA A 580 -8.23 -8.98 1.67
CA ALA A 580 -9.13 -10.12 1.53
C ALA A 580 -8.41 -11.45 1.79
N LYS A 581 -9.11 -12.55 1.48
CA LYS A 581 -8.55 -13.90 1.45
C LYS A 581 -7.20 -13.94 0.72
N SER A 582 -6.23 -14.64 1.28
CA SER A 582 -4.86 -14.82 0.75
C SER A 582 -4.11 -13.50 0.49
N ASN A 583 -4.29 -12.50 1.36
CA ASN A 583 -3.76 -11.13 1.21
C ASN A 583 -4.23 -10.41 -0.08
N GLY A 584 -5.33 -10.87 -0.68
CA GLY A 584 -5.91 -10.28 -1.88
C GLY A 584 -6.51 -8.89 -1.67
N ARG A 585 -6.97 -8.28 -2.77
CA ARG A 585 -7.74 -7.04 -2.71
C ARG A 585 -9.18 -7.33 -2.23
N PRO A 586 -9.75 -6.56 -1.28
CA PRO A 586 -11.15 -6.70 -0.90
C PRO A 586 -12.10 -6.52 -2.09
N GLY A 587 -13.19 -7.31 -2.10
CA GLY A 587 -14.25 -7.15 -3.09
C GLY A 587 -15.06 -5.87 -2.85
N ALA A 588 -15.80 -5.41 -3.87
CA ALA A 588 -16.53 -4.13 -3.85
C ALA A 588 -17.51 -3.97 -2.67
N LEU A 589 -18.19 -5.06 -2.26
CA LEU A 589 -19.10 -5.02 -1.10
C LEU A 589 -18.33 -4.78 0.21
N SER A 590 -17.17 -5.42 0.35
CA SER A 590 -16.34 -5.31 1.54
C SER A 590 -15.66 -3.94 1.63
N ASP A 591 -15.12 -3.46 0.51
CA ASP A 591 -14.61 -2.09 0.35
C ASP A 591 -15.69 -1.05 0.65
N GLY A 592 -16.89 -1.24 0.10
CA GLY A 592 -18.03 -0.34 0.31
C GLY A 592 -18.46 -0.22 1.77
N ALA A 593 -18.49 -1.36 2.49
CA ALA A 593 -18.85 -1.42 3.90
C ALA A 593 -17.80 -0.74 4.80
N PHE A 594 -16.52 -1.07 4.60
CA PHE A 594 -15.42 -0.50 5.39
C PHE A 594 -15.28 1.01 5.16
N ASN A 595 -15.40 1.49 3.92
CA ASN A 595 -15.36 2.93 3.62
C ASN A 595 -16.57 3.69 4.20
N TRP A 596 -17.76 3.08 4.22
CA TRP A 596 -18.90 3.64 4.93
C TRP A 596 -18.61 3.79 6.43
N TRP A 597 -18.11 2.74 7.08
CA TRP A 597 -17.80 2.73 8.51
C TRP A 597 -16.76 3.80 8.86
N LYS A 598 -15.65 3.87 8.11
CA LYS A 598 -14.63 4.92 8.25
C LYS A 598 -15.22 6.32 8.14
N THR A 599 -16.17 6.52 7.22
CA THR A 599 -16.85 7.81 7.04
C THR A 599 -17.75 8.13 8.22
N GLN A 600 -18.48 7.15 8.77
CA GLN A 600 -19.33 7.38 9.95
C GLN A 600 -18.49 7.71 11.20
N VAL A 601 -17.33 7.05 11.35
CA VAL A 601 -16.37 7.39 12.42
C VAL A 601 -15.85 8.82 12.24
N SER A 602 -15.50 9.24 11.02
CA SER A 602 -14.95 10.58 10.79
C SER A 602 -15.93 11.72 11.06
N VAL A 603 -17.23 11.47 10.88
CA VAL A 603 -18.31 12.42 11.23
C VAL A 603 -18.87 12.19 12.65
N ALA A 604 -18.22 11.36 13.46
CA ALA A 604 -18.61 11.01 14.83
C ALA A 604 -20.02 10.40 14.97
N ALA A 605 -20.56 9.80 13.89
CA ALA A 605 -21.81 9.06 13.94
C ALA A 605 -21.64 7.65 14.52
N ILE A 606 -20.44 7.06 14.37
CA ILE A 606 -20.00 5.89 15.14
C ILE A 606 -18.93 6.37 16.12
N PRO A 607 -19.18 6.33 17.44
CA PRO A 607 -18.22 6.78 18.42
C PRO A 607 -17.03 5.82 18.50
N LEU A 608 -15.83 6.39 18.64
CA LEU A 608 -14.62 5.62 18.96
C LEU A 608 -14.56 5.37 20.48
N ASN A 609 -14.18 4.16 20.87
CA ASN A 609 -13.92 3.80 22.27
C ASN A 609 -12.53 4.30 22.71
N TYR A 610 -12.30 5.61 22.62
CA TYR A 610 -10.99 6.20 22.90
C TYR A 610 -10.59 6.00 24.37
N GLU A 611 -11.51 6.23 25.30
CA GLU A 611 -11.26 6.14 26.74
C GLU A 611 -10.85 4.71 27.14
N GLY A 612 -11.60 3.69 26.71
CA GLY A 612 -11.27 2.30 26.99
C GLY A 612 -9.93 1.87 26.39
N VAL A 613 -9.58 2.37 25.19
CA VAL A 613 -8.28 2.10 24.57
C VAL A 613 -7.13 2.75 25.37
N GLN A 614 -7.29 4.00 25.81
CA GLN A 614 -6.26 4.67 26.61
C GLN A 614 -6.10 4.07 28.00
N GLU A 615 -7.21 3.73 28.66
CA GLU A 615 -7.20 3.06 29.96
C GLU A 615 -6.45 1.74 29.86
N TYR A 616 -6.78 0.92 28.85
CA TYR A 616 -6.08 -0.33 28.58
C TYR A 616 -4.57 -0.14 28.38
N LEU A 617 -4.16 0.79 27.51
CA LEU A 617 -2.74 1.04 27.23
C LEU A 617 -1.99 1.60 28.46
N SER A 618 -2.65 2.45 29.26
CA SER A 618 -2.09 3.00 30.49
C SER A 618 -1.86 1.90 31.53
N ASN A 619 -2.82 0.98 31.68
CA ASN A 619 -2.71 -0.18 32.57
C ASN A 619 -1.63 -1.16 32.07
N LEU A 620 -1.47 -1.30 30.76
CA LEU A 620 -0.46 -2.16 30.17
C LEU A 620 0.97 -1.74 30.54
N GLY A 621 1.20 -0.42 30.67
CA GLY A 621 2.48 0.18 31.06
C GLY A 621 2.86 -0.01 32.52
N GLN A 622 1.93 -0.44 33.39
CA GLN A 622 2.14 -0.55 34.83
C GLN A 622 2.49 -1.97 35.33
N SER A 623 2.35 -3.01 34.50
CA SER A 623 2.41 -4.41 34.96
C SER A 623 3.32 -5.26 34.06
N ILE A 624 4.36 -5.89 34.65
CA ILE A 624 5.26 -6.91 34.06
C ILE A 624 6.14 -6.40 32.89
N SER A 625 7.38 -6.89 32.78
CA SER A 625 8.38 -6.38 31.81
C SER A 625 7.79 -6.29 30.39
N PHE A 626 7.66 -5.07 29.88
CA PHE A 626 7.01 -4.80 28.58
C PHE A 626 7.62 -5.65 27.46
N VAL A 627 8.93 -5.89 27.55
CA VAL A 627 9.67 -6.77 26.63
C VAL A 627 9.09 -8.19 26.59
N ARG A 628 8.78 -8.81 27.75
CA ARG A 628 8.16 -10.15 27.81
C ARG A 628 6.81 -10.17 27.11
N LYS A 629 6.00 -9.10 27.25
CA LYS A 629 4.72 -8.98 26.55
C LYS A 629 4.88 -8.88 25.03
N VAL A 630 5.87 -8.13 24.56
CA VAL A 630 6.16 -7.97 23.12
C VAL A 630 6.70 -9.27 22.51
N CYS A 631 7.72 -9.85 23.13
CA CYS A 631 8.37 -11.03 22.58
C CYS A 631 7.55 -12.30 22.82
N GLY A 632 6.68 -12.33 23.84
CA GLY A 632 5.80 -13.45 24.14
C GLY A 632 6.54 -14.66 24.71
N TYR A 633 7.67 -14.44 25.37
CA TYR A 633 8.48 -15.45 26.05
C TYR A 633 9.37 -14.78 27.11
N ASP A 634 9.98 -15.57 28.00
CA ASP A 634 10.92 -15.03 28.97
C ASP A 634 12.26 -14.67 28.32
N TRP A 635 12.48 -13.38 28.09
CA TRP A 635 13.72 -12.88 27.49
C TRP A 635 14.93 -12.90 28.44
N GLN A 636 14.70 -13.11 29.74
CA GLN A 636 15.80 -13.24 30.71
C GLN A 636 16.44 -14.62 30.66
N ASP A 637 15.70 -15.62 30.18
CA ASP A 637 16.20 -16.96 29.93
C ASP A 637 16.96 -17.03 28.59
N GLN A 638 18.25 -17.36 28.68
CA GLN A 638 19.12 -17.48 27.51
C GLN A 638 18.67 -18.59 26.56
N GLU A 639 18.08 -19.69 27.06
CA GLU A 639 17.58 -20.77 26.20
C GLU A 639 16.34 -20.35 25.42
N SER A 640 15.43 -19.58 26.04
CA SER A 640 14.30 -18.96 25.34
C SER A 640 14.74 -17.99 24.25
N LEU A 641 15.78 -17.18 24.47
CA LEU A 641 16.38 -16.35 23.41
C LEU A 641 16.99 -17.18 22.27
N LYS A 642 17.70 -18.29 22.60
CA LYS A 642 18.25 -19.20 21.59
C LYS A 642 17.16 -19.83 20.75
N ARG A 643 16.07 -20.32 21.37
CA ARG A 643 14.90 -20.88 20.67
C ARG A 643 14.24 -19.85 19.76
N ALA A 644 14.08 -18.61 20.23
CA ALA A 644 13.53 -17.53 19.42
C ALA A 644 14.44 -17.14 18.23
N LEU A 645 15.77 -17.14 18.42
CA LEU A 645 16.74 -16.78 17.38
C LEU A 645 16.96 -17.90 16.34
N TYR A 646 16.94 -19.17 16.76
CA TYR A 646 17.34 -20.31 15.92
C TYR A 646 16.59 -20.40 14.56
N PRO A 647 15.25 -20.26 14.50
CA PRO A 647 14.52 -20.28 13.23
C PRO A 647 14.94 -19.19 12.23
N TRP A 648 15.55 -18.10 12.72
CA TRP A 648 16.03 -17.00 11.88
C TRP A 648 17.40 -17.23 11.28
N GLY A 649 18.13 -18.26 11.72
CA GLY A 649 19.50 -18.55 11.28
C GLY A 649 19.64 -18.66 9.75
N ARG A 650 18.62 -19.17 9.05
CA ARG A 650 18.64 -19.26 7.57
C ARG A 650 18.49 -17.92 6.86
N TYR A 651 17.86 -16.93 7.50
CA TYR A 651 17.53 -15.63 6.90
C TYR A 651 18.60 -14.57 7.18
N VAL A 652 19.34 -14.70 8.29
CA VAL A 652 20.44 -13.78 8.60
C VAL A 652 21.69 -14.09 7.75
N PRO A 653 22.52 -13.09 7.41
CA PRO A 653 23.82 -13.28 6.79
C PRO A 653 24.73 -14.24 7.56
N LYS A 654 25.61 -14.94 6.84
CA LYS A 654 26.51 -15.97 7.39
C LYS A 654 27.29 -15.49 8.63
N LYS A 655 27.66 -14.21 8.71
CA LYS A 655 28.39 -13.62 9.85
C LYS A 655 27.64 -13.76 11.19
N TYR A 656 26.31 -13.76 11.19
CA TYR A 656 25.52 -13.89 12.42
C TYR A 656 25.16 -15.35 12.78
N ARG A 657 25.17 -16.26 11.80
CA ARG A 657 24.66 -17.64 11.98
C ARG A 657 25.40 -18.47 13.02
N SER A 658 26.68 -18.19 13.22
CA SER A 658 27.54 -18.91 14.16
C SER A 658 27.76 -18.15 15.48
N MET A 659 27.07 -17.02 15.68
CA MET A 659 27.18 -16.27 16.93
C MET A 659 26.30 -16.93 17.99
N ASN A 660 26.81 -17.07 19.21
CA ASN A 660 25.97 -17.31 20.38
C ASN A 660 25.25 -16.01 20.77
N ILE A 661 24.30 -16.10 21.71
CA ILE A 661 23.49 -14.95 22.14
C ILE A 661 24.36 -13.78 22.62
N ASP A 662 25.39 -14.03 23.41
CA ASP A 662 26.23 -12.95 23.96
C ASP A 662 27.00 -12.22 22.86
N ARG A 663 27.61 -12.95 21.92
CA ARG A 663 28.27 -12.34 20.75
C ARG A 663 27.31 -11.62 19.82
N PHE A 664 26.10 -12.16 19.64
CA PHE A 664 25.07 -11.51 18.85
C PHE A 664 24.57 -10.22 19.52
N ALA A 665 24.44 -10.22 20.84
CA ALA A 665 24.07 -9.06 21.64
C ALA A 665 25.12 -7.94 21.60
N ASP A 666 26.40 -8.30 21.46
CA ASP A 666 27.52 -7.37 21.33
C ASP A 666 27.70 -6.80 19.91
N THR A 667 26.83 -7.17 18.95
CA THR A 667 26.90 -6.61 17.60
C THR A 667 26.62 -5.10 17.61
N PRO A 668 27.28 -4.31 16.75
CA PRO A 668 27.05 -2.86 16.69
C PRO A 668 25.59 -2.47 16.48
N GLU A 669 24.83 -3.29 15.78
CA GLU A 669 23.41 -3.13 15.49
C GLU A 669 22.57 -3.26 16.77
N VAL A 670 22.76 -4.34 17.55
CA VAL A 670 22.03 -4.57 18.81
C VAL A 670 22.45 -3.56 19.88
N MET A 671 23.74 -3.22 19.96
CA MET A 671 24.25 -2.25 20.94
C MET A 671 23.65 -0.84 20.80
N LYS A 672 23.21 -0.45 19.59
CA LYS A 672 22.45 0.80 19.41
C LYS A 672 21.10 0.74 20.12
N VAL A 673 20.44 -0.41 20.07
CA VAL A 673 19.16 -0.64 20.77
C VAL A 673 19.39 -0.67 22.29
N VAL A 674 20.45 -1.35 22.77
CA VAL A 674 20.85 -1.38 24.19
C VAL A 674 21.02 0.04 24.73
N ARG A 675 21.77 0.90 24.02
CA ARG A 675 21.98 2.31 24.44
C ARG A 675 20.70 3.15 24.41
N THR A 676 19.77 2.83 23.52
CA THR A 676 18.46 3.51 23.47
C THR A 676 17.57 3.07 24.63
N LEU A 677 17.59 1.78 24.96
CA LEU A 677 16.83 1.15 26.05
C LEU A 677 17.40 1.54 27.43
N HIS A 678 18.72 1.65 27.53
CA HIS A 678 19.44 2.06 28.72
C HIS A 678 20.50 3.14 28.39
N PRO A 679 20.12 4.44 28.32
CA PRO A 679 21.05 5.53 28.01
C PRO A 679 22.29 5.64 28.92
N GLY A 680 22.21 5.11 30.15
CA GLY A 680 23.34 5.02 31.08
C GLY A 680 24.25 3.79 30.90
N TYR A 681 24.02 2.93 29.90
CA TYR A 681 24.63 1.60 29.82
C TYR A 681 26.16 1.67 29.75
N ASP A 682 26.71 2.55 28.91
CA ASP A 682 28.17 2.67 28.79
C ASP A 682 28.82 3.15 30.11
N ARG A 683 28.12 3.96 30.92
CA ARG A 683 28.62 4.35 32.26
C ARG A 683 28.54 3.19 33.25
N MET A 684 27.47 2.42 33.21
CA MET A 684 27.29 1.22 34.04
C MET A 684 28.39 0.19 33.76
N MET A 685 28.67 -0.09 32.49
CA MET A 685 29.70 -1.06 32.10
C MET A 685 31.11 -0.59 32.48
N ARG A 686 31.42 0.71 32.38
CA ARG A 686 32.70 1.25 32.86
C ARG A 686 32.86 1.08 34.36
N ARG A 687 31.82 1.41 35.13
CA ARG A 687 31.82 1.22 36.59
C ARG A 687 32.02 -0.24 36.98
N ARG A 688 31.33 -1.17 36.31
CA ARG A 688 31.49 -2.61 36.55
C ARG A 688 32.91 -3.09 36.23
N ALA A 689 33.49 -2.64 35.13
CA ALA A 689 34.88 -2.96 34.77
C ALA A 689 35.88 -2.36 35.78
N GLU A 690 35.62 -1.17 36.32
CA GLU A 690 36.42 -0.56 37.39
C GLU A 690 36.30 -1.35 38.71
N GLU A 691 35.09 -1.77 39.09
CA GLU A 691 34.83 -2.60 40.27
C GLU A 691 35.45 -4.01 40.14
N GLU A 692 35.37 -4.65 38.97
CA GLU A 692 36.03 -5.93 38.67
C GLU A 692 37.56 -5.79 38.72
N ALA A 693 38.12 -4.73 38.12
CA ALA A 693 39.55 -4.46 38.19
C ALA A 693 40.02 -4.13 39.61
N GLU A 694 39.19 -3.54 40.46
CA GLU A 694 39.48 -3.30 41.88
C GLU A 694 39.45 -4.59 42.70
N MET A 695 38.50 -5.50 42.44
CA MET A 695 38.45 -6.83 43.06
C MET A 695 39.62 -7.73 42.64
N GLU A 696 40.09 -7.61 41.40
CA GLU A 696 41.25 -8.36 40.90
C GLU A 696 42.60 -7.80 41.36
N ARG A 697 42.65 -6.59 41.94
CA ARG A 697 43.89 -6.10 42.56
C ARG A 697 44.25 -7.05 43.70
N PRO A 698 45.40 -7.75 43.63
CA PRO A 698 45.83 -8.61 44.72
C PRO A 698 45.88 -7.79 46.01
N ALA A 699 45.45 -8.37 47.13
CA ALA A 699 45.58 -7.79 48.46
C ALA A 699 47.06 -7.70 48.89
N MET A 700 47.90 -7.05 48.09
CA MET A 700 49.36 -7.01 48.20
C MET A 700 49.87 -5.94 49.16
N SER A 701 49.04 -5.46 50.09
CA SER A 701 49.47 -4.50 51.11
C SER A 701 48.56 -4.47 52.34
N MET A 702 48.35 -5.63 52.96
CA MET A 702 48.11 -5.68 54.40
C MET A 702 49.04 -6.70 55.05
#